data_AF-A0A814WJW0-F1
#
_entry.id   AF-A0A814WJW0-F1
#
_cell.length_a   1.000
_cell.length_b   1.000
_cell.length_c   1.000
_cell.angle_alpha   90.00
_cell.angle_beta   90.00
_cell.angle_gamma   90.00
#
_symmetry.space_group_name_H-M   'P 1'
#
loop_
_entity.id
_entity.type
_entity.pdbx_description
1 polymer ?
#
loop_
_entity_poly.entity_id
_entity_poly.type
_entity_poly.pdbx_seq_one_letter_code
_entity_poly.pdbx_strand_id
1 'polypeptide(L)'
;MSNDHKHHQTPPDFADDDTKDDDQMFKSATLPVTDDIPLSGEDDDDDSPFVPPVTPTAVIEPQISTAVKQDNQLFSRDSSISSTETNTSTTQPVHSTASLESQSSTSAQVSKPMASGTTGITTNTKPTQKRSDEHNIEITVSDPTKVGEGMSSYMTYRITTKTTLAMFKKNEFSVNRRFSDFLGLHNKLVHKHLQLGVIIPSPPEKDTIAMAKVKISKDETIPTDFIDRRRSQLERYLNRLARHEKLVQDPDFREFIEMPNELPKSTNTQALSSAGVLRALTNLSQQVTKLTTKTSEQDQWFEEKHTFIVDLHNNLKHLFNHFNTLFNQRKESAQALKSLSTSLNHLATIEEHTLLSSALIELANVQDKIEQINIDHSLKEYTIISELIKEYISLLEMVQLAFQERIKIHQQWLNAEDTLRKKREHKAKLEQAPKGADKLPQTEMEINEWEGKVTHNKEDFEHISISIRQELDVFEQTRIEDFKKAIENYLKQLLEQQEKILEIWEMYLPEANKINMYLICYLSLFIILIKQISCQQSSVQIQKIEADPPNPNVGESLKIRCFLINVDPFAQYPTQLLWSIRRFSQDRDFRILAFGGSVRDTLSGRVSARKESEEVYEIVFRPVQESDSGVVRCELANTEAQVRLERTINVLVPPSISYITADVSVRAGDPITLECRAQGNPPPLLMWIRQGQEYPTSYSGIYRIDSVSKDDRGLYKCVAEQQTGKKLTAENYVNIFVDFDPTVICDQIVVEQVPNINADAEITCLGEAYPMNVLKWEFSQGNTNVRRAITSGEKYHIDTNVAADSIDSRYGSRLIIKNVEPSDYGIYTLIVMDESKRQASGWVELRPSSYIRPFNKAISIFHFYSYFFIFLCLIVDILLQ
;
A
#
# COMPACT_ATOMS: atom_id res chain seq x y z
N MET A 1 -11.98 -62.13 -1.00
CA MET A 1 -11.54 -62.35 -2.39
C MET A 1 -10.35 -61.44 -2.60
N SER A 2 -9.13 -61.78 -2.21
CA SER A 2 -8.16 -62.79 -2.71
C SER A 2 -6.88 -61.95 -2.92
N ASN A 3 -5.64 -62.28 -2.59
CA ASN A 3 -4.92 -63.43 -2.03
C ASN A 3 -3.58 -62.84 -1.55
N ASP A 4 -3.07 -63.21 -0.35
CA ASP A 4 -1.86 -64.04 -0.12
C ASP A 4 -0.51 -63.38 -0.49
N HIS A 5 0.61 -63.50 0.22
CA HIS A 5 1.08 -64.32 1.36
C HIS A 5 2.40 -63.67 1.87
N LYS A 6 2.66 -63.62 3.20
CA LYS A 6 3.67 -64.40 3.97
C LYS A 6 5.09 -64.48 3.35
N HIS A 7 6.19 -64.21 4.05
CA HIS A 7 6.69 -65.05 5.16
C HIS A 7 7.80 -64.40 6.02
N HIS A 8 7.60 -64.51 7.35
CA HIS A 8 8.61 -64.74 8.42
C HIS A 8 9.32 -66.10 8.19
N GLN A 9 10.53 -66.46 8.67
CA GLN A 9 11.30 -66.15 9.89
C GLN A 9 12.61 -66.98 9.90
N THR A 10 13.60 -66.57 10.74
CA THR A 10 14.49 -67.41 11.61
C THR A 10 15.73 -68.15 11.04
N PRO A 11 16.69 -68.64 11.88
CA PRO A 11 17.52 -67.99 12.93
C PRO A 11 19.02 -68.50 12.88
N PRO A 12 19.83 -68.66 13.97
CA PRO A 12 21.08 -67.91 14.21
C PRO A 12 22.38 -68.76 14.37
N ASP A 13 23.46 -68.12 14.85
CA ASP A 13 24.55 -68.60 15.74
C ASP A 13 26.00 -68.92 15.21
N PHE A 14 26.99 -68.38 15.96
CA PHE A 14 28.43 -68.75 16.21
C PHE A 14 29.50 -68.65 15.07
N ALA A 15 30.81 -68.32 15.21
CA ALA A 15 31.77 -68.06 16.32
C ALA A 15 33.16 -67.54 15.81
N ASP A 16 33.99 -67.01 16.75
CA ASP A 16 35.49 -66.93 16.93
C ASP A 16 36.41 -66.21 15.88
N ASP A 17 37.57 -65.57 16.15
CA ASP A 17 38.61 -65.47 17.23
C ASP A 17 39.39 -64.12 16.99
N ASP A 18 39.96 -63.34 17.94
CA ASP A 18 41.26 -63.54 18.63
C ASP A 18 41.54 -62.46 19.73
N THR A 19 41.86 -62.91 20.96
CA THR A 19 42.79 -62.39 22.05
C THR A 19 42.74 -60.94 22.62
N LYS A 20 42.26 -60.69 23.87
CA LYS A 20 42.90 -60.60 25.26
C LYS A 20 43.73 -59.32 25.61
N ASP A 21 43.24 -58.41 26.47
CA ASP A 21 43.36 -58.22 27.97
C ASP A 21 44.77 -57.74 28.43
N ASP A 22 45.07 -56.77 29.33
CA ASP A 22 44.43 -56.16 30.53
C ASP A 22 45.15 -54.82 30.94
N ASP A 23 44.55 -54.04 31.86
CA ASP A 23 44.93 -52.74 32.47
C ASP A 23 46.18 -52.68 33.41
N GLN A 24 46.88 -51.50 33.50
CA GLN A 24 47.30 -50.81 34.77
C GLN A 24 48.22 -49.54 34.59
N MET A 25 48.12 -48.60 35.56
CA MET A 25 48.83 -47.31 35.78
C MET A 25 50.30 -47.39 36.25
N PHE A 26 51.16 -46.38 35.95
CA PHE A 26 51.92 -45.47 36.89
C PHE A 26 53.03 -44.59 36.21
N LYS A 27 53.08 -43.27 36.57
CA LYS A 27 54.18 -42.22 36.73
C LYS A 27 55.48 -42.24 35.86
N SER A 28 56.20 -41.16 35.50
CA SER A 28 56.75 -39.95 36.20
C SER A 28 57.47 -38.96 35.21
N ALA A 29 57.34 -37.62 35.29
CA ALA A 29 58.27 -36.56 35.83
C ALA A 29 59.63 -36.35 35.04
N THR A 30 60.27 -35.17 34.78
CA THR A 30 60.39 -33.85 35.47
C THR A 30 61.19 -32.79 34.60
N LEU A 31 60.67 -31.56 34.43
CA LEU A 31 61.23 -30.15 34.55
C LEU A 31 62.60 -29.66 33.91
N PRO A 32 62.98 -28.34 34.01
CA PRO A 32 62.34 -27.10 33.49
C PRO A 32 63.37 -26.06 32.92
N VAL A 33 62.92 -24.79 32.67
CA VAL A 33 63.61 -23.46 32.75
C VAL A 33 63.39 -22.56 31.50
N THR A 34 62.87 -21.34 31.78
CA THR A 34 62.93 -19.95 31.18
C THR A 34 63.61 -19.74 29.80
N ASP A 35 63.46 -18.67 29.01
CA ASP A 35 62.74 -17.37 28.92
C ASP A 35 63.03 -16.84 27.48
N ASP A 36 62.44 -15.70 27.11
CA ASP A 36 62.93 -14.70 26.13
C ASP A 36 62.58 -14.76 24.61
N ILE A 37 61.77 -13.76 24.23
CA ILE A 37 61.71 -13.00 22.96
C ILE A 37 63.07 -12.27 22.81
N PRO A 38 63.73 -12.07 21.64
CA PRO A 38 63.24 -11.12 20.62
C PRO A 38 63.79 -11.13 19.15
N LEU A 39 63.03 -10.41 18.32
CA LEU A 39 63.41 -9.41 17.29
C LEU A 39 64.34 -9.73 16.09
N SER A 40 64.02 -8.97 15.02
CA SER A 40 64.82 -8.51 13.87
C SER A 40 65.12 -9.55 12.77
N GLY A 41 65.08 -9.22 11.49
CA GLY A 41 64.91 -7.93 10.81
C GLY A 41 65.12 -8.12 9.29
N GLU A 42 64.85 -7.02 8.57
CA GLU A 42 65.56 -6.56 7.35
C GLU A 42 65.34 -7.39 6.06
N ASP A 43 64.65 -6.84 5.05
CA ASP A 43 65.15 -5.97 3.94
C ASP A 43 65.17 -6.86 2.66
N ASP A 44 64.89 -6.49 1.42
CA ASP A 44 65.10 -5.29 0.61
C ASP A 44 64.17 -5.31 -0.63
N ASP A 45 63.77 -4.11 -1.07
CA ASP A 45 63.81 -3.53 -2.42
C ASP A 45 63.51 -4.34 -3.71
N ASP A 46 62.59 -3.75 -4.49
CA ASP A 46 62.83 -3.12 -5.81
C ASP A 46 62.03 -3.58 -7.04
N ASP A 47 61.53 -2.53 -7.69
CA ASP A 47 61.26 -2.29 -9.12
C ASP A 47 60.21 -3.05 -9.96
N SER A 48 59.42 -2.20 -10.65
CA SER A 48 58.36 -2.47 -11.65
C SER A 48 58.94 -2.89 -13.02
N PRO A 49 58.22 -2.95 -14.19
CA PRO A 49 56.78 -2.91 -14.54
C PRO A 49 56.36 -4.00 -15.59
N PHE A 50 55.17 -3.85 -16.23
CA PHE A 50 54.65 -4.45 -17.50
C PHE A 50 53.56 -5.57 -17.47
N VAL A 51 52.28 -5.17 -17.64
CA VAL A 51 51.18 -5.58 -18.60
C VAL A 51 51.29 -6.92 -19.39
N PRO A 52 50.22 -7.61 -19.92
CA PRO A 52 48.85 -8.08 -19.51
C PRO A 52 48.72 -9.64 -19.79
N PRO A 53 47.62 -10.31 -20.27
CA PRO A 53 46.14 -10.19 -20.20
C PRO A 53 45.38 -11.50 -19.74
N VAL A 54 44.03 -11.48 -19.87
CA VAL A 54 43.03 -12.57 -20.04
C VAL A 54 42.30 -13.20 -18.81
N THR A 55 40.96 -13.05 -18.84
CA THR A 55 39.84 -13.80 -18.20
C THR A 55 39.82 -15.31 -18.55
N PRO A 56 39.01 -16.25 -17.96
CA PRO A 56 37.60 -16.06 -17.56
C PRO A 56 36.98 -16.90 -16.41
N THR A 57 35.72 -16.55 -16.09
CA THR A 57 34.57 -17.36 -15.58
C THR A 57 34.48 -17.88 -14.13
N ALA A 58 33.51 -17.29 -13.43
CA ALA A 58 32.40 -17.86 -12.64
C ALA A 58 32.64 -18.88 -11.50
N VAL A 59 32.13 -18.55 -10.30
CA VAL A 59 30.98 -19.16 -9.59
C VAL A 59 30.95 -18.60 -8.15
N ILE A 60 29.79 -18.18 -7.63
CA ILE A 60 29.27 -18.43 -6.26
C ILE A 60 27.86 -17.81 -6.12
N GLU A 61 26.94 -18.61 -5.55
CA GLU A 61 25.51 -18.41 -5.29
C GLU A 61 25.19 -17.36 -4.19
N PRO A 62 23.93 -16.85 -4.13
CA PRO A 62 23.54 -15.81 -3.17
C PRO A 62 22.95 -16.37 -1.86
N GLN A 63 23.41 -15.82 -0.73
CA GLN A 63 22.75 -15.91 0.57
C GLN A 63 21.72 -14.77 0.70
N ILE A 64 20.49 -15.15 1.01
CA ILE A 64 19.35 -14.26 1.22
C ILE A 64 19.43 -13.69 2.65
N SER A 65 19.52 -12.37 2.78
CA SER A 65 19.19 -11.67 4.02
C SER A 65 18.19 -10.54 3.73
N THR A 66 16.98 -10.73 4.25
CA THR A 66 15.87 -9.77 4.20
C THR A 66 16.05 -8.74 5.32
N ALA A 67 16.32 -7.49 4.98
CA ALA A 67 16.21 -6.35 5.89
C ALA A 67 14.97 -5.53 5.55
N VAL A 68 14.02 -5.52 6.48
CA VAL A 68 12.76 -4.77 6.46
C VAL A 68 13.04 -3.32 6.82
N LYS A 69 12.75 -2.38 5.92
CA LYS A 69 12.64 -0.95 6.23
C LYS A 69 11.16 -0.62 6.50
N GLN A 70 10.90 -0.13 7.70
CA GLN A 70 9.67 0.55 8.09
C GLN A 70 9.78 2.01 7.62
N ASP A 71 8.82 2.51 6.85
CA ASP A 71 8.59 3.95 6.68
C ASP A 71 7.12 4.24 6.94
N ASN A 72 6.92 5.23 7.83
CA ASN A 72 5.67 5.74 8.34
C ASN A 72 5.57 7.20 7.84
N GLN A 73 4.35 7.67 7.58
CA GLN A 73 3.86 9.07 7.41
C GLN A 73 3.28 9.38 6.02
N LEU A 74 1.95 9.47 5.92
CA LEU A 74 1.07 10.62 6.21
C LEU A 74 1.23 11.78 5.20
N PHE A 75 0.32 11.77 4.23
CA PHE A 75 -0.07 12.91 3.41
C PHE A 75 -0.99 13.84 4.21
N SER A 76 -0.65 15.14 4.22
CA SER A 76 -1.63 16.21 4.23
C SER A 76 -1.67 16.78 2.81
N ARG A 77 -2.85 16.84 2.19
CA ARG A 77 -3.05 17.56 0.94
C ARG A 77 -4.28 18.46 1.06
N ASP A 78 -4.01 19.72 0.76
CA ASP A 78 -4.90 20.87 0.79
C ASP A 78 -6.11 20.73 -0.14
N SER A 79 -7.16 21.49 0.17
CA SER A 79 -7.95 22.14 -0.86
C SER A 79 -8.15 23.61 -0.49
N SER A 80 -7.66 24.46 -1.37
CA SER A 80 -7.82 25.91 -1.42
C SER A 80 -9.18 26.27 -2.03
N ILE A 81 -9.74 27.42 -1.66
CA ILE A 81 -10.27 28.46 -2.57
C ILE A 81 -10.61 29.72 -1.75
N SER A 82 -9.77 30.74 -1.98
CA SER A 82 -10.05 32.18 -2.16
C SER A 82 -11.41 32.77 -1.72
N SER A 83 -11.37 33.77 -0.84
CA SER A 83 -11.78 35.14 -1.21
C SER A 83 -11.28 36.18 -0.20
N THR A 84 -10.68 37.22 -0.78
CA THR A 84 -10.50 38.61 -0.34
C THR A 84 -11.27 39.09 0.91
N GLU A 85 -10.58 39.77 1.83
CA GLU A 85 -11.00 41.10 2.30
C GLU A 85 -9.88 41.85 3.04
N THR A 86 -9.92 43.16 2.82
CA THR A 86 -9.00 44.23 3.23
C THR A 86 -9.15 44.64 4.69
N ASN A 87 -8.07 45.20 5.24
CA ASN A 87 -7.97 46.00 6.46
C ASN A 87 -9.24 46.80 6.86
N THR A 88 -9.61 46.79 8.14
CA THR A 88 -9.66 48.02 8.99
C THR A 88 -10.02 47.71 10.45
N SER A 89 -9.70 48.69 11.28
CA SER A 89 -9.49 48.69 12.71
C SER A 89 -10.68 49.18 13.54
N THR A 90 -10.65 48.83 14.84
CA THR A 90 -11.16 49.60 16.00
C THR A 90 -12.69 49.66 16.23
N THR A 91 -13.17 49.09 17.34
CA THR A 91 -13.71 49.80 18.53
C THR A 91 -14.51 48.85 19.46
N GLN A 92 -14.10 48.78 20.72
CA GLN A 92 -14.95 48.53 21.91
C GLN A 92 -15.83 49.79 22.17
N PRO A 93 -16.87 49.82 23.06
CA PRO A 93 -16.91 49.16 24.39
C PRO A 93 -18.29 48.72 25.01
N VAL A 94 -18.20 47.69 25.87
CA VAL A 94 -18.60 47.64 27.32
C VAL A 94 -20.09 47.72 27.76
N HIS A 95 -20.35 46.96 28.85
CA HIS A 95 -21.42 46.99 29.87
C HIS A 95 -22.70 46.18 29.57
N SER A 96 -23.26 45.35 30.45
CA SER A 96 -22.91 44.81 31.78
C SER A 96 -24.07 43.95 32.27
N THR A 97 -23.79 42.94 33.13
CA THR A 97 -24.62 42.43 34.25
C THR A 97 -26.01 41.84 33.92
N ALA A 98 -26.59 40.83 34.56
CA ALA A 98 -26.36 40.01 35.75
C ALA A 98 -27.37 38.84 35.60
N SER A 99 -26.98 37.58 35.80
CA SER A 99 -27.18 36.77 37.02
C SER A 99 -28.58 36.16 37.20
N LEU A 100 -28.55 34.95 37.79
CA LEU A 100 -29.61 34.15 38.41
C LEU A 100 -30.28 33.13 37.48
N GLU A 101 -29.76 31.91 37.43
CA GLU A 101 -29.92 30.81 38.40
C GLU A 101 -31.32 30.23 38.52
N SER A 102 -31.34 28.94 38.22
CA SER A 102 -31.97 27.86 38.98
C SER A 102 -33.40 27.44 38.62
N GLN A 103 -33.45 26.18 38.18
CA GLN A 103 -34.27 25.09 38.73
C GLN A 103 -35.79 25.21 38.58
N SER A 104 -36.57 24.14 38.51
CA SER A 104 -36.44 22.74 38.12
C SER A 104 -37.86 22.21 38.29
N SER A 105 -38.25 21.22 37.47
CA SER A 105 -39.39 20.32 37.70
C SER A 105 -40.80 20.98 37.62
N THR A 106 -41.91 20.33 37.31
CA THR A 106 -42.23 18.91 37.19
C THR A 106 -43.57 18.76 36.43
N SER A 107 -43.63 17.72 35.60
CA SER A 107 -44.74 16.79 35.35
C SER A 107 -46.15 17.22 34.89
N ALA A 108 -46.64 16.35 33.99
CA ALA A 108 -48.02 15.87 33.81
C ALA A 108 -48.94 16.74 32.92
N GLN A 109 -49.82 16.19 32.10
CA GLN A 109 -50.02 14.90 31.43
C GLN A 109 -51.28 15.13 30.56
N VAL A 110 -51.39 14.42 29.43
CA VAL A 110 -52.67 14.01 28.80
C VAL A 110 -53.52 15.12 28.13
N SER A 111 -53.58 15.11 26.79
CA SER A 111 -54.76 14.67 26.02
C SER A 111 -54.63 14.98 24.52
N LYS A 112 -54.89 13.96 23.69
CA LYS A 112 -55.25 14.04 22.27
C LYS A 112 -56.77 13.89 22.18
N PRO A 113 -57.45 14.48 21.17
CA PRO A 113 -57.90 13.67 20.02
C PRO A 113 -57.85 14.44 18.66
N MET A 114 -57.53 13.81 17.52
CA MET A 114 -58.44 13.26 16.48
C MET A 114 -59.14 14.37 15.65
N ALA A 115 -59.24 14.44 14.32
CA ALA A 115 -58.81 13.67 13.14
C ALA A 115 -59.13 14.50 11.86
N SER A 116 -58.64 14.03 10.69
CA SER A 116 -59.11 14.31 9.31
C SER A 116 -58.81 15.70 8.73
N GLY A 117 -58.31 15.90 7.51
CA GLY A 117 -58.06 15.07 6.33
C GLY A 117 -57.81 16.00 5.12
N THR A 118 -57.44 15.41 3.97
CA THR A 118 -57.48 15.97 2.59
C THR A 118 -56.14 16.34 1.92
N THR A 119 -55.67 15.38 1.11
CA THR A 119 -55.00 15.43 -0.21
C THR A 119 -54.29 16.69 -0.71
N GLY A 120 -53.04 16.51 -1.15
CA GLY A 120 -52.33 17.38 -2.08
C GLY A 120 -50.99 16.78 -2.53
N ILE A 121 -50.91 16.38 -3.80
CA ILE A 121 -49.69 15.99 -4.52
C ILE A 121 -48.78 17.23 -4.65
N THR A 122 -47.45 17.11 -4.46
CA THR A 122 -46.37 17.38 -5.45
C THR A 122 -44.97 17.40 -4.77
N THR A 123 -43.97 16.96 -5.55
CA THR A 123 -42.52 17.27 -5.52
C THR A 123 -41.57 16.58 -4.54
N ASN A 124 -40.61 15.88 -5.17
CA ASN A 124 -39.27 15.49 -4.73
C ASN A 124 -38.63 16.44 -3.71
N THR A 125 -38.35 15.90 -2.53
CA THR A 125 -37.17 16.26 -1.73
C THR A 125 -36.69 15.03 -1.00
N LYS A 126 -35.42 14.70 -1.25
CA LYS A 126 -34.55 13.78 -0.51
C LYS A 126 -34.80 13.89 1.02
N PRO A 127 -35.05 12.80 1.77
CA PRO A 127 -34.91 12.82 3.20
C PRO A 127 -33.60 12.14 3.59
N THR A 128 -32.61 12.94 3.96
CA THR A 128 -31.55 12.55 4.88
C THR A 128 -32.21 12.29 6.24
N GLN A 129 -32.58 11.04 6.50
CA GLN A 129 -33.17 10.63 7.77
C GLN A 129 -32.08 9.98 8.64
N LYS A 130 -31.69 10.70 9.69
CA LYS A 130 -31.02 10.16 10.89
C LYS A 130 -31.75 8.89 11.33
N ARG A 131 -31.11 7.73 11.26
CA ARG A 131 -31.62 6.47 11.82
C ARG A 131 -31.13 6.37 13.27
N SER A 132 -31.93 6.85 14.21
CA SER A 132 -31.64 6.80 15.65
C SER A 132 -32.80 6.21 16.46
N ASP A 133 -33.48 5.19 15.92
CA ASP A 133 -34.48 4.33 16.57
C ASP A 133 -34.24 2.93 15.95
N GLU A 134 -34.08 1.77 16.57
CA GLU A 134 -34.35 1.26 17.92
C GLU A 134 -33.59 -0.10 17.99
N HIS A 135 -32.63 -0.29 18.90
CA HIS A 135 -31.94 -1.59 19.07
C HIS A 135 -32.85 -2.55 19.83
N ASN A 136 -33.74 -3.23 19.10
CA ASN A 136 -34.81 -4.07 19.65
C ASN A 136 -34.37 -5.50 20.03
N ILE A 137 -33.07 -5.77 20.03
CA ILE A 137 -32.48 -7.06 20.41
C ILE A 137 -31.12 -6.85 21.08
N GLU A 138 -30.96 -7.49 22.25
CA GLU A 138 -29.73 -7.51 23.04
C GLU A 138 -29.34 -8.97 23.30
N ILE A 139 -28.09 -9.31 23.00
CA ILE A 139 -27.56 -10.66 23.18
C ILE A 139 -26.38 -10.61 24.15
N THR A 140 -26.42 -11.44 25.18
CA THR A 140 -25.33 -11.60 26.16
C THR A 140 -24.79 -13.02 26.12
N VAL A 141 -23.48 -13.16 26.26
CA VAL A 141 -22.81 -14.48 26.29
C VAL A 141 -22.15 -14.64 27.64
N SER A 142 -22.55 -15.66 28.39
CA SER A 142 -22.20 -15.88 29.80
C SER A 142 -21.90 -17.35 30.09
N ASP A 143 -21.58 -17.65 31.36
CA ASP A 143 -21.46 -18.98 31.94
C ASP A 143 -20.64 -19.98 31.11
N PRO A 144 -19.34 -19.72 30.90
CA PRO A 144 -18.48 -20.67 30.22
C PRO A 144 -18.36 -21.95 31.04
N THR A 145 -18.91 -23.05 30.51
CA THR A 145 -18.96 -24.34 31.19
C THR A 145 -18.18 -25.39 30.39
N LYS A 146 -17.33 -26.15 31.06
CA LYS A 146 -16.60 -27.28 30.45
C LYS A 146 -17.52 -28.49 30.44
N VAL A 147 -17.75 -29.06 29.25
CA VAL A 147 -18.58 -30.24 29.06
C VAL A 147 -17.70 -31.39 28.60
N GLY A 148 -17.78 -32.52 29.32
CA GLY A 148 -17.00 -33.74 29.07
C GLY A 148 -15.61 -33.74 29.71
N GLU A 149 -14.98 -34.92 29.73
CA GLU A 149 -13.67 -35.16 30.35
C GLU A 149 -12.60 -35.51 29.30
N GLY A 150 -11.33 -35.15 29.57
CA GLY A 150 -10.20 -35.47 28.70
C GLY A 150 -10.16 -34.70 27.36
N MET A 151 -9.53 -35.28 26.34
CA MET A 151 -9.26 -34.61 25.05
C MET A 151 -10.53 -34.30 24.22
N SER A 152 -11.64 -34.97 24.51
CA SER A 152 -12.96 -34.75 23.89
C SER A 152 -13.74 -33.61 24.55
N SER A 153 -13.27 -33.05 25.68
CA SER A 153 -13.92 -31.93 26.35
C SER A 153 -14.01 -30.68 25.46
N TYR A 154 -15.06 -29.89 25.68
CA TYR A 154 -15.31 -28.64 24.99
C TYR A 154 -15.96 -27.62 25.91
N MET A 155 -15.85 -26.33 25.56
CA MET A 155 -16.50 -25.25 26.28
C MET A 155 -17.84 -24.91 25.63
N THR A 156 -18.88 -24.79 26.44
CA THR A 156 -20.19 -24.25 26.10
C THR A 156 -20.41 -22.89 26.75
N TYR A 157 -21.12 -22.01 26.05
CA TYR A 157 -21.46 -20.68 26.50
C TYR A 157 -22.98 -20.55 26.51
N ARG A 158 -23.50 -19.91 27.55
CA ARG A 158 -24.92 -19.57 27.66
C ARG A 158 -25.17 -18.26 26.93
N ILE A 159 -25.94 -18.33 25.85
CA ILE A 159 -26.41 -17.17 25.08
C ILE A 159 -27.78 -16.80 25.61
N THR A 160 -27.91 -15.60 26.18
CA THR A 160 -29.18 -15.05 26.64
C THR A 160 -29.58 -13.93 25.70
N THR A 161 -30.76 -14.06 25.09
CA THR A 161 -31.30 -13.08 24.14
C THR A 161 -32.50 -12.40 24.76
N LYS A 162 -32.50 -11.06 24.77
CA LYS A 162 -33.64 -10.22 25.12
C LYS A 162 -34.05 -9.44 23.88
N THR A 163 -35.31 -9.51 23.50
CA THR A 163 -35.79 -8.92 22.24
C THR A 163 -37.24 -8.49 22.30
N THR A 164 -37.54 -7.39 21.61
CA THR A 164 -38.90 -6.90 21.36
C THR A 164 -39.36 -7.17 19.93
N LEU A 165 -38.51 -7.82 19.11
CA LEU A 165 -38.82 -8.13 17.72
C LEU A 165 -39.88 -9.24 17.63
N ALA A 166 -40.99 -8.94 16.96
CA ALA A 166 -42.14 -9.84 16.80
C ALA A 166 -41.84 -11.16 16.09
N MET A 167 -40.68 -11.26 15.42
CA MET A 167 -40.25 -12.50 14.79
C MET A 167 -39.88 -13.60 15.81
N PHE A 168 -39.51 -13.27 17.05
CA PHE A 168 -39.15 -14.26 18.08
C PHE A 168 -40.37 -14.71 18.91
N LYS A 169 -40.41 -15.97 19.36
CA LYS A 169 -41.57 -16.50 20.10
C LYS A 169 -41.62 -16.04 21.56
N LYS A 170 -40.47 -15.65 22.12
CA LYS A 170 -40.30 -15.22 23.51
C LYS A 170 -39.48 -13.93 23.54
N ASN A 171 -39.79 -13.06 24.50
CA ASN A 171 -39.07 -11.81 24.68
C ASN A 171 -37.72 -12.00 25.42
N GLU A 172 -37.57 -13.11 26.14
CA GLU A 172 -36.33 -13.52 26.80
C GLU A 172 -36.19 -15.04 26.76
N PHE A 173 -35.03 -15.53 26.33
CA PHE A 173 -34.70 -16.95 26.28
C PHE A 173 -33.18 -17.16 26.31
N SER A 174 -32.77 -18.36 26.72
CA SER A 174 -31.36 -18.74 26.77
C SER A 174 -31.10 -20.09 26.12
N VAL A 175 -30.01 -20.20 25.38
CA VAL A 175 -29.53 -21.44 24.76
C VAL A 175 -28.05 -21.64 25.04
N ASN A 176 -27.62 -22.90 25.11
CA ASN A 176 -26.20 -23.22 25.24
C ASN A 176 -25.61 -23.55 23.88
N ARG A 177 -24.45 -22.96 23.57
CA ARG A 177 -23.72 -23.20 22.31
C ARG A 177 -22.25 -23.41 22.57
N ARG A 178 -21.64 -24.35 21.84
CA ARG A 178 -20.18 -24.51 21.82
C ARG A 178 -19.59 -23.68 20.68
N PHE A 179 -18.29 -23.38 20.78
CA PHE A 179 -17.60 -22.54 19.80
C PHE A 179 -17.72 -23.02 18.34
N SER A 180 -17.74 -24.34 18.08
CA SER A 180 -17.91 -24.87 16.72
C SER A 180 -19.25 -24.53 16.09
N ASP A 181 -20.29 -24.32 16.90
CA ASP A 181 -21.63 -24.01 16.38
C ASP A 181 -21.65 -22.58 15.82
N PHE A 182 -20.89 -21.65 16.42
CA PHE A 182 -20.70 -20.29 15.90
C PHE A 182 -20.00 -20.29 14.53
N LEU A 183 -18.99 -21.16 14.36
CA LEU A 183 -18.34 -21.36 13.06
C LEU A 183 -19.32 -21.93 12.04
N GLY A 184 -20.15 -22.90 12.44
CA GLY A 184 -21.21 -23.46 11.60
C GLY A 184 -22.19 -22.39 11.11
N LEU A 185 -22.69 -21.55 12.03
CA LEU A 185 -23.56 -20.42 11.70
C LEU A 185 -22.89 -19.46 10.70
N HIS A 186 -21.66 -19.03 10.98
CA HIS A 186 -20.94 -18.10 10.10
C HIS A 186 -20.86 -18.62 8.66
N ASN A 187 -20.52 -19.90 8.47
CA ASN A 187 -20.41 -20.48 7.12
C ASN A 187 -21.75 -20.54 6.39
N LYS A 188 -22.84 -20.86 7.10
CA LYS A 188 -24.18 -20.82 6.50
C LYS A 188 -24.55 -19.41 6.04
N LEU A 189 -24.23 -18.39 6.86
CA LEU A 189 -24.48 -16.99 6.51
C LEU A 189 -23.62 -16.56 5.31
N VAL A 190 -22.33 -16.90 5.29
CA VAL A 190 -21.41 -16.62 4.18
C VAL A 190 -21.91 -17.22 2.87
N HIS A 191 -22.27 -18.50 2.88
CA HIS A 191 -22.76 -19.17 1.68
C HIS A 191 -24.06 -18.56 1.13
N LYS A 192 -24.93 -18.02 2.00
CA LYS A 192 -26.21 -17.43 1.59
C LYS A 192 -26.10 -15.98 1.13
N HIS A 193 -25.36 -15.17 1.89
CA HIS A 193 -25.44 -13.71 1.80
C HIS A 193 -24.20 -13.06 1.16
N LEU A 194 -23.05 -13.72 1.11
CA LEU A 194 -21.84 -13.12 0.52
C LEU A 194 -22.01 -12.86 -0.98
N GLN A 195 -22.62 -13.79 -1.71
CA GLN A 195 -22.95 -13.65 -3.14
C GLN A 195 -23.97 -12.53 -3.42
N LEU A 196 -24.66 -12.03 -2.39
CA LEU A 196 -25.56 -10.87 -2.49
C LEU A 196 -24.86 -9.56 -2.15
N GLY A 197 -23.56 -9.60 -1.85
CA GLY A 197 -22.76 -8.42 -1.50
C GLY A 197 -22.93 -7.95 -0.06
N VAL A 198 -23.37 -8.83 0.85
CA VAL A 198 -23.54 -8.52 2.29
C VAL A 198 -22.21 -8.74 3.03
N ILE A 199 -21.78 -7.77 3.85
CA ILE A 199 -20.56 -7.88 4.66
C ILE A 199 -20.90 -8.60 5.97
N ILE A 200 -20.35 -9.81 6.14
CA ILE A 200 -20.70 -10.67 7.27
C ILE A 200 -19.59 -10.63 8.32
N PRO A 201 -19.86 -10.23 9.57
CA PRO A 201 -18.89 -10.31 10.66
C PRO A 201 -18.30 -11.72 10.81
N SER A 202 -17.04 -11.79 11.22
CA SER A 202 -16.34 -13.05 11.46
C SER A 202 -16.31 -13.39 12.95
N PRO A 203 -16.53 -14.66 13.34
CA PRO A 203 -16.30 -15.09 14.72
C PRO A 203 -14.81 -15.06 15.06
N PRO A 204 -14.43 -15.02 16.35
CA PRO A 204 -13.04 -14.97 16.75
C PRO A 204 -12.25 -16.20 16.30
N GLU A 205 -10.93 -16.05 16.14
CA GLU A 205 -10.07 -17.13 15.67
C GLU A 205 -9.99 -18.32 16.65
N LYS A 206 -9.83 -19.51 16.07
CA LYS A 206 -9.64 -20.74 16.83
C LYS A 206 -8.21 -20.82 17.35
N ASP A 207 -7.98 -20.32 18.56
CA ASP A 207 -6.73 -20.55 19.28
C ASP A 207 -6.65 -22.01 19.76
N THR A 208 -5.90 -22.82 19.01
CA THR A 208 -5.69 -24.25 19.27
C THR A 208 -4.78 -24.51 20.46
N ILE A 209 -3.86 -23.59 20.75
CA ILE A 209 -2.87 -23.72 21.83
C ILE A 209 -3.54 -23.45 23.17
N ALA A 210 -4.28 -22.35 23.28
CA ALA A 210 -5.00 -22.02 24.50
C ALA A 210 -6.13 -23.03 24.77
N MET A 211 -6.80 -23.55 23.74
CA MET A 211 -7.77 -24.64 23.90
C MET A 211 -7.12 -25.97 24.29
N ALA A 212 -5.90 -26.28 23.83
CA ALA A 212 -5.16 -27.45 24.30
C ALA A 212 -4.87 -27.34 25.81
N LYS A 213 -4.48 -26.15 26.29
CA LYS A 213 -4.30 -25.89 27.73
C LYS A 213 -5.58 -26.12 28.53
N VAL A 214 -6.72 -25.60 28.07
CA VAL A 214 -8.04 -25.78 28.71
C VAL A 214 -8.49 -27.25 28.74
N LYS A 215 -8.13 -28.04 27.72
CA LYS A 215 -8.46 -29.47 27.66
C LYS A 215 -7.60 -30.32 28.59
N ILE A 216 -6.35 -29.91 28.80
CA ILE A 216 -5.37 -30.61 29.65
C ILE A 216 -5.53 -30.20 31.13
N SER A 217 -6.05 -29.00 31.41
CA SER A 217 -6.25 -28.51 32.78
C SER A 217 -7.36 -29.27 33.53
N LYS A 218 -7.08 -29.64 34.79
CA LYS A 218 -8.09 -30.02 35.79
C LYS A 218 -8.86 -28.75 36.22
N ASP A 219 -10.10 -28.89 36.66
CA ASP A 219 -11.10 -27.80 36.81
C ASP A 219 -10.60 -26.54 37.55
N GLU A 220 -9.60 -26.62 38.41
CA GLU A 220 -9.07 -25.47 39.18
C GLU A 220 -7.97 -24.64 38.46
N THR A 221 -7.46 -25.07 37.29
CA THR A 221 -6.33 -24.40 36.58
C THR A 221 -6.71 -23.86 35.19
N ILE A 222 -8.01 -23.68 34.94
CA ILE A 222 -8.50 -23.20 33.66
C ILE A 222 -8.05 -21.74 33.46
N PRO A 223 -7.33 -21.39 32.37
CA PRO A 223 -6.93 -20.00 32.11
C PRO A 223 -8.16 -19.12 31.85
N THR A 224 -8.57 -18.37 32.88
CA THR A 224 -9.78 -17.52 32.90
C THR A 224 -9.71 -16.41 31.85
N ASP A 225 -8.58 -15.74 31.72
CA ASP A 225 -8.38 -14.61 30.80
C ASP A 225 -8.72 -14.97 29.35
N PHE A 226 -8.34 -16.17 28.92
CA PHE A 226 -8.60 -16.63 27.56
C PHE A 226 -10.09 -16.89 27.31
N ILE A 227 -10.77 -17.50 28.29
CA ILE A 227 -12.18 -17.82 28.21
C ILE A 227 -13.01 -16.54 28.23
N ASP A 228 -12.67 -15.59 29.09
CA ASP A 228 -13.37 -14.31 29.22
C ASP A 228 -13.21 -13.44 27.97
N ARG A 229 -12.01 -13.40 27.39
CA ARG A 229 -11.76 -12.76 26.09
C ARG A 229 -12.61 -13.38 25.00
N ARG A 230 -12.59 -14.72 24.87
CA ARG A 230 -13.39 -15.42 23.87
C ARG A 230 -14.88 -15.18 24.04
N ARG A 231 -15.40 -15.24 25.27
CA ARG A 231 -16.79 -14.95 25.59
C ARG A 231 -17.19 -13.54 25.12
N SER A 232 -16.37 -12.53 25.45
CA SER A 232 -16.56 -11.14 25.03
C SER A 232 -16.55 -10.97 23.51
N GLN A 233 -15.67 -11.68 22.81
CA GLN A 233 -15.60 -11.64 21.34
C GLN A 233 -16.84 -12.30 20.69
N LEU A 234 -17.32 -13.42 21.23
CA LEU A 234 -18.54 -14.09 20.75
C LEU A 234 -19.79 -13.24 20.97
N GLU A 235 -19.85 -12.53 22.10
CA GLU A 235 -20.92 -11.58 22.39
C GLU A 235 -20.96 -10.44 21.37
N ARG A 236 -19.80 -9.82 21.09
CA ARG A 236 -19.69 -8.78 20.06
C ARG A 236 -20.10 -9.29 18.68
N TYR A 237 -19.61 -10.47 18.30
CA TYR A 237 -19.96 -11.13 17.03
C TYR A 237 -21.49 -11.28 16.86
N LEU A 238 -22.18 -11.84 17.85
CA LEU A 238 -23.64 -12.02 17.79
C LEU A 238 -24.38 -10.68 17.77
N ASN A 239 -23.95 -9.71 18.58
CA ASN A 239 -24.57 -8.40 18.57
C ASN A 239 -24.40 -7.72 17.20
N ARG A 240 -23.23 -7.78 16.55
CA ARG A 240 -23.04 -7.25 15.19
C ARG A 240 -23.97 -7.90 14.16
N LEU A 241 -24.15 -9.22 14.22
CA LEU A 241 -25.12 -9.92 13.38
C LEU A 241 -26.55 -9.41 13.64
N ALA A 242 -26.90 -9.20 14.90
CA ALA A 242 -28.21 -8.71 15.29
C ALA A 242 -28.47 -7.24 14.89
N ARG A 243 -27.43 -6.41 14.77
CA ARG A 243 -27.55 -5.03 14.26
C ARG A 243 -27.83 -4.96 12.77
N HIS A 244 -27.44 -6.01 12.03
CA HIS A 244 -27.51 -6.02 10.59
C HIS A 244 -28.91 -6.40 10.11
N GLU A 245 -29.52 -5.53 9.31
CA GLU A 245 -30.93 -5.62 8.88
C GLU A 245 -31.28 -6.95 8.17
N LYS A 246 -30.43 -7.41 7.26
CA LYS A 246 -30.60 -8.69 6.55
C LYS A 246 -30.26 -9.93 7.39
N LEU A 247 -29.22 -9.87 8.24
CA LEU A 247 -28.72 -11.05 8.96
C LEU A 247 -29.57 -11.40 10.18
N VAL A 248 -30.12 -10.40 10.87
CA VAL A 248 -31.03 -10.65 12.02
C VAL A 248 -32.30 -11.40 11.60
N GLN A 249 -32.74 -11.21 10.36
CA GLN A 249 -33.91 -11.87 9.77
C GLN A 249 -33.62 -13.28 9.25
N ASP A 250 -32.35 -13.70 9.19
CA ASP A 250 -31.99 -14.98 8.60
C ASP A 250 -32.47 -16.17 9.47
N PRO A 251 -33.08 -17.20 8.86
CA PRO A 251 -33.60 -18.34 9.60
C PRO A 251 -32.54 -19.15 10.35
N ASP A 252 -31.30 -19.26 9.85
CA ASP A 252 -30.22 -19.97 10.55
C ASP A 252 -29.73 -19.18 11.76
N PHE A 253 -29.69 -17.84 11.66
CA PHE A 253 -29.37 -16.99 12.82
C PHE A 253 -30.41 -17.15 13.91
N ARG A 254 -31.70 -17.10 13.54
CA ARG A 254 -32.81 -17.32 14.47
C ARG A 254 -32.77 -18.71 15.10
N GLU A 255 -32.57 -19.76 14.31
CA GLU A 255 -32.44 -21.13 14.77
C GLU A 255 -31.30 -21.25 15.80
N PHE A 256 -30.17 -20.60 15.49
CA PHE A 256 -28.99 -20.60 16.36
C PHE A 256 -29.24 -19.99 17.73
N ILE A 257 -29.99 -18.89 17.85
CA ILE A 257 -30.24 -18.23 19.14
C ILE A 257 -31.47 -18.78 19.88
N GLU A 258 -32.49 -19.30 19.18
CA GLU A 258 -33.78 -19.68 19.79
C GLU A 258 -33.92 -21.18 20.11
N MET A 259 -33.23 -22.08 19.37
CA MET A 259 -33.45 -23.52 19.56
C MET A 259 -32.74 -24.09 20.80
N PRO A 260 -33.43 -24.72 21.75
CA PRO A 260 -32.80 -25.27 22.96
C PRO A 260 -32.00 -26.55 22.71
N ASN A 261 -32.27 -27.27 21.62
CA ASN A 261 -31.61 -28.53 21.29
C ASN A 261 -30.17 -28.31 20.77
N GLU A 262 -29.32 -29.35 20.90
CA GLU A 262 -28.00 -29.35 20.26
C GLU A 262 -28.16 -29.27 18.74
N LEU A 263 -27.44 -28.32 18.13
CA LEU A 263 -27.40 -28.18 16.67
C LEU A 263 -26.58 -29.34 16.05
N PRO A 264 -26.88 -29.76 14.81
CA PRO A 264 -26.10 -30.77 14.12
C PRO A 264 -24.61 -30.42 14.12
N LYS A 265 -23.74 -31.42 14.34
CA LYS A 265 -22.29 -31.18 14.33
C LYS A 265 -21.86 -30.65 12.96
N SER A 266 -21.35 -29.41 12.94
CA SER A 266 -20.75 -28.81 11.75
C SER A 266 -19.58 -29.70 11.27
N THR A 267 -19.69 -30.27 10.08
CA THR A 267 -18.63 -31.04 9.42
C THR A 267 -17.48 -30.10 8.99
N ASN A 268 -16.24 -30.60 9.05
CA ASN A 268 -15.04 -29.93 8.52
C ASN A 268 -14.47 -28.68 9.25
N THR A 269 -14.73 -28.48 10.55
CA THR A 269 -14.34 -27.25 11.31
C THR A 269 -12.85 -26.86 11.31
N GLN A 270 -11.95 -27.69 10.78
CA GLN A 270 -10.53 -27.36 10.60
C GLN A 270 -10.27 -26.44 9.38
N ALA A 271 -11.14 -26.50 8.36
CA ALA A 271 -11.13 -25.57 7.22
C ALA A 271 -11.96 -24.29 7.48
N LEU A 272 -12.67 -24.22 8.62
CA LEU A 272 -13.65 -23.17 8.97
C LEU A 272 -13.07 -22.01 9.82
N SER A 273 -11.75 -21.91 10.00
CA SER A 273 -11.18 -20.66 10.51
C SER A 273 -11.28 -19.58 9.42
N SER A 274 -11.39 -18.30 9.81
CA SER A 274 -11.25 -17.16 8.88
C SER A 274 -10.04 -17.34 7.96
N ALA A 275 -8.92 -17.83 8.50
CA ALA A 275 -7.71 -18.17 7.75
C ALA A 275 -7.86 -19.36 6.77
N GLY A 276 -8.71 -20.35 7.05
CA GLY A 276 -8.98 -21.50 6.17
C GLY A 276 -9.91 -21.15 5.01
N VAL A 277 -10.93 -20.33 5.28
CA VAL A 277 -11.82 -19.72 4.28
C VAL A 277 -11.01 -18.79 3.37
N LEU A 278 -10.15 -17.94 3.94
CA LEU A 278 -9.21 -17.10 3.18
C LEU A 278 -8.24 -17.93 2.33
N ARG A 279 -7.69 -19.06 2.80
CA ARG A 279 -6.81 -19.91 1.99
C ARG A 279 -7.51 -20.60 0.81
N ALA A 280 -8.73 -21.07 1.02
CA ALA A 280 -9.54 -21.65 -0.05
C ALA A 280 -9.92 -20.58 -1.10
N LEU A 281 -10.18 -19.36 -0.65
CA LEU A 281 -10.54 -18.22 -1.50
C LEU A 281 -9.31 -17.56 -2.16
N THR A 282 -8.12 -17.57 -1.55
CA THR A 282 -6.88 -17.12 -2.20
C THR A 282 -6.48 -18.02 -3.37
N ASN A 283 -6.80 -19.31 -3.31
CA ASN A 283 -6.58 -20.23 -4.43
C ASN A 283 -7.54 -19.92 -5.60
N LEU A 284 -8.78 -19.53 -5.30
CA LEU A 284 -9.74 -19.00 -6.27
C LEU A 284 -9.32 -17.63 -6.81
N SER A 285 -8.83 -16.74 -5.94
CA SER A 285 -8.29 -15.43 -6.30
C SER A 285 -7.10 -15.55 -7.24
N GLN A 286 -6.13 -16.44 -6.98
CA GLN A 286 -5.00 -16.67 -7.89
C GLN A 286 -5.42 -17.22 -9.26
N GLN A 287 -6.53 -17.97 -9.33
CA GLN A 287 -7.12 -18.39 -10.59
C GLN A 287 -7.82 -17.23 -11.30
N VAL A 288 -8.53 -16.37 -10.56
CA VAL A 288 -9.19 -15.17 -11.08
C VAL A 288 -8.15 -14.12 -11.53
N THR A 289 -7.05 -13.90 -10.80
CA THR A 289 -5.96 -12.97 -11.17
C THR A 289 -5.22 -13.40 -12.44
N LYS A 290 -5.16 -14.70 -12.73
CA LYS A 290 -4.65 -15.21 -14.03
C LYS A 290 -5.62 -14.97 -15.20
N LEU A 291 -6.90 -14.72 -14.90
CA LEU A 291 -7.99 -14.50 -15.87
C LEU A 291 -8.40 -13.02 -15.98
N THR A 292 -8.12 -12.16 -14.99
CA THR A 292 -8.45 -10.72 -15.00
C THR A 292 -7.50 -9.89 -15.86
N THR A 293 -6.34 -10.41 -16.27
CA THR A 293 -5.43 -9.72 -17.20
C THR A 293 -6.03 -9.48 -18.60
N LYS A 294 -7.21 -10.05 -18.91
CA LYS A 294 -7.93 -9.85 -20.18
C LYS A 294 -9.22 -9.04 -20.09
N THR A 295 -9.65 -8.63 -18.90
CA THR A 295 -10.93 -7.93 -18.72
C THR A 295 -10.63 -6.64 -17.96
N SER A 296 -10.48 -5.53 -18.69
CA SER A 296 -10.33 -4.21 -18.08
C SER A 296 -11.58 -3.92 -17.25
N GLU A 297 -11.39 -3.78 -15.95
CA GLU A 297 -12.42 -3.30 -15.04
C GLU A 297 -12.69 -1.82 -15.38
N GLN A 298 -13.96 -1.46 -15.55
CA GLN A 298 -14.37 -0.12 -16.01
C GLN A 298 -15.00 0.74 -14.90
N ASP A 299 -15.12 0.20 -13.68
CA ASP A 299 -15.73 0.92 -12.55
C ASP A 299 -14.65 1.46 -11.62
N GLN A 300 -14.24 2.70 -11.89
CA GLN A 300 -13.23 3.45 -11.14
C GLN A 300 -13.50 3.48 -9.62
N TRP A 301 -14.77 3.48 -9.20
CA TRP A 301 -15.11 3.52 -7.77
C TRP A 301 -14.66 2.25 -7.03
N PHE A 302 -14.81 1.07 -7.65
CA PHE A 302 -14.39 -0.19 -7.01
C PHE A 302 -12.88 -0.34 -6.98
N GLU A 303 -12.16 0.13 -8.00
CA GLU A 303 -10.68 0.12 -8.01
C GLU A 303 -10.10 1.02 -6.91
N GLU A 304 -10.60 2.25 -6.81
CA GLU A 304 -10.20 3.21 -5.76
C GLU A 304 -10.52 2.66 -4.36
N LYS A 305 -11.74 2.13 -4.16
CA LYS A 305 -12.14 1.55 -2.87
C LYS A 305 -11.37 0.27 -2.55
N HIS A 306 -11.05 -0.57 -3.53
CA HIS A 306 -10.26 -1.78 -3.31
C HIS A 306 -8.87 -1.42 -2.79
N THR A 307 -8.22 -0.45 -3.43
CA THR A 307 -6.91 0.07 -3.01
C THR A 307 -6.98 0.61 -1.58
N PHE A 308 -7.96 1.45 -1.27
CA PHE A 308 -8.17 1.99 0.08
C PHE A 308 -8.38 0.88 1.14
N ILE A 309 -9.17 -0.15 0.83
CA ILE A 309 -9.46 -1.26 1.75
C ILE A 309 -8.21 -2.11 2.01
N VAL A 310 -7.41 -2.38 0.98
CA VAL A 310 -6.12 -3.08 1.12
C VAL A 310 -5.14 -2.28 1.98
N ASP A 311 -5.02 -0.98 1.73
CA ASP A 311 -4.14 -0.11 2.50
C ASP A 311 -4.57 0.00 3.96
N LEU A 312 -5.87 0.19 4.21
CA LEU A 312 -6.43 0.23 5.56
C LEU A 312 -6.21 -1.09 6.30
N HIS A 313 -6.40 -2.23 5.64
CA HIS A 313 -6.16 -3.55 6.21
C HIS A 313 -4.72 -3.71 6.68
N ASN A 314 -3.76 -3.32 5.83
CA ASN A 314 -2.34 -3.37 6.17
C ASN A 314 -2.01 -2.42 7.33
N ASN A 315 -2.54 -1.19 7.30
CA ASN A 315 -2.35 -0.22 8.37
C ASN A 315 -2.91 -0.72 9.71
N LEU A 316 -4.10 -1.33 9.73
CA LEU A 316 -4.66 -1.92 10.94
C LEU A 316 -3.84 -3.12 11.43
N LYS A 317 -3.30 -3.95 10.54
CA LYS A 317 -2.37 -5.03 10.92
C LYS A 317 -1.09 -4.49 11.56
N HIS A 318 -0.51 -3.44 10.99
CA HIS A 318 0.64 -2.76 11.59
C HIS A 318 0.29 -2.18 12.95
N LEU A 319 -0.85 -1.49 13.07
CA LEU A 319 -1.32 -0.92 14.33
C LEU A 319 -1.52 -2.00 15.41
N PHE A 320 -2.17 -3.11 15.05
CA PHE A 320 -2.35 -4.27 15.93
C PHE A 320 -1.02 -4.81 16.45
N ASN A 321 -0.01 -4.95 15.58
CA ASN A 321 1.32 -5.43 15.99
C ASN A 321 2.00 -4.47 16.96
N HIS A 322 1.90 -3.15 16.74
CA HIS A 322 2.44 -2.16 17.67
C HIS A 322 1.75 -2.23 19.05
N PHE A 323 0.41 -2.33 19.08
CA PHE A 323 -0.34 -2.48 20.33
C PHE A 323 0.00 -3.79 21.07
N ASN A 324 0.24 -4.89 20.37
CA ASN A 324 0.71 -6.12 21.02
C ASN A 324 2.11 -5.96 21.62
N THR A 325 3.02 -5.29 20.92
CA THR A 325 4.36 -5.00 21.46
C THR A 325 4.27 -4.16 22.72
N LEU A 326 3.45 -3.10 22.70
CA LEU A 326 3.24 -2.23 23.86
C LEU A 326 2.57 -3.00 25.02
N PHE A 327 1.60 -3.86 24.74
CA PHE A 327 1.01 -4.76 25.73
C PHE A 327 2.07 -5.67 26.38
N ASN A 328 2.95 -6.27 25.58
CA ASN A 328 4.03 -7.12 26.09
C ASN A 328 5.03 -6.33 26.95
N GLN A 329 5.42 -5.13 26.51
CA GLN A 329 6.31 -4.24 27.27
C GLN A 329 5.71 -3.84 28.62
N ARG A 330 4.40 -3.55 28.67
CA ARG A 330 3.73 -3.25 29.95
C ARG A 330 3.73 -4.46 30.90
N LYS A 331 3.56 -5.67 30.35
CA LYS A 331 3.64 -6.90 31.14
C LYS A 331 5.05 -7.14 31.68
N GLU A 332 6.08 -6.89 30.88
CA GLU A 332 7.49 -6.95 31.31
C GLU A 332 7.78 -5.90 32.39
N SER A 333 7.25 -4.68 32.25
CA SER A 333 7.37 -3.62 33.25
C SER A 333 6.72 -4.02 34.58
N ALA A 334 5.54 -4.64 34.56
CA ALA A 334 4.90 -5.17 35.77
C ALA A 334 5.78 -6.24 36.44
N GLN A 335 6.37 -7.15 35.68
CA GLN A 335 7.29 -8.16 36.23
C GLN A 335 8.55 -7.53 36.85
N ALA A 336 9.08 -6.47 36.26
CA ALA A 336 10.20 -5.72 36.84
C ALA A 336 9.82 -5.05 38.17
N LEU A 337 8.61 -4.48 38.27
CA LEU A 337 8.08 -3.91 39.53
C LEU A 337 7.92 -4.99 40.60
N LYS A 338 7.46 -6.20 40.23
CA LYS A 338 7.42 -7.33 41.17
C LYS A 338 8.81 -7.69 41.70
N SER A 339 9.78 -7.80 40.80
CA SER A 339 11.16 -8.09 41.17
C SER A 339 11.72 -7.01 42.12
N LEU A 340 11.44 -5.74 41.83
CA LEU A 340 11.83 -4.62 42.68
C LEU A 340 11.19 -4.72 44.07
N SER A 341 9.89 -5.00 44.15
CA SER A 341 9.18 -5.23 45.43
C SER A 341 9.84 -6.33 46.25
N THR A 342 10.13 -7.49 45.64
CA THR A 342 10.81 -8.59 46.34
C THR A 342 12.21 -8.21 46.84
N SER A 343 12.95 -7.43 46.05
CA SER A 343 14.28 -6.95 46.41
C SER A 343 14.24 -5.93 47.56
N LEU A 344 13.26 -5.03 47.54
CA LEU A 344 13.02 -4.06 48.62
C LEU A 344 12.64 -4.76 49.93
N ASN A 345 11.80 -5.79 49.86
CA ASN A 345 11.46 -6.62 51.02
C ASN A 345 12.70 -7.32 51.60
N HIS A 346 13.55 -7.91 50.75
CA HIS A 346 14.81 -8.49 51.22
C HIS A 346 15.73 -7.44 51.88
N LEU A 347 15.88 -6.27 51.26
CA LEU A 347 16.69 -5.19 51.83
C LEU A 347 16.14 -4.73 53.19
N ALA A 348 14.82 -4.62 53.32
CA ALA A 348 14.17 -4.26 54.56
C ALA A 348 14.41 -5.26 55.70
N THR A 349 14.54 -6.56 55.39
CA THR A 349 14.87 -7.59 56.40
C THR A 349 16.31 -7.52 56.89
N ILE A 350 17.21 -6.90 56.12
CA ILE A 350 18.62 -6.73 56.48
C ILE A 350 18.84 -5.41 57.24
N GLU A 351 18.01 -4.40 56.97
CA GLU A 351 18.12 -3.06 57.55
C GLU A 351 17.88 -3.07 59.07
N GLU A 352 18.86 -2.57 59.84
CA GLU A 352 18.80 -2.51 61.30
C GLU A 352 17.93 -1.34 61.81
N HIS A 353 17.85 -0.25 61.04
CA HIS A 353 17.06 0.91 61.43
C HIS A 353 15.56 0.66 61.23
N THR A 354 14.83 0.47 62.32
CA THR A 354 13.39 0.10 62.32
C THR A 354 12.50 1.01 61.47
N LEU A 355 12.72 2.33 61.45
CA LEU A 355 11.92 3.25 60.61
C LEU A 355 12.26 3.14 59.12
N LEU A 356 13.53 2.85 58.79
CA LEU A 356 13.95 2.68 57.40
C LEU A 356 13.50 1.31 56.86
N SER A 357 13.65 0.25 57.67
CA SER A 357 13.10 -1.07 57.39
C SER A 357 11.58 -1.00 57.16
N SER A 358 10.82 -0.33 58.04
CA SER A 358 9.37 -0.14 57.86
C SER A 358 9.03 0.64 56.58
N ALA A 359 9.79 1.69 56.24
CA ALA A 359 9.55 2.45 55.01
C ALA A 359 9.88 1.64 53.74
N LEU A 360 10.91 0.79 53.77
CA LEU A 360 11.26 -0.09 52.66
C LEU A 360 10.19 -1.18 52.44
N ILE A 361 9.59 -1.72 53.51
CA ILE A 361 8.45 -2.65 53.42
C ILE A 361 7.24 -1.95 52.79
N GLU A 362 6.91 -0.74 53.25
CA GLU A 362 5.80 0.02 52.67
C GLU A 362 6.06 0.41 51.21
N LEU A 363 7.30 0.74 50.85
CA LEU A 363 7.68 0.97 49.46
C LEU A 363 7.54 -0.30 48.61
N ALA A 364 7.88 -1.48 49.14
CA ALA A 364 7.65 -2.75 48.46
C ALA A 364 6.15 -3.01 48.24
N ASN A 365 5.31 -2.75 49.24
CA ASN A 365 3.85 -2.83 49.12
C ASN A 365 3.30 -1.86 48.06
N VAL A 366 3.86 -0.66 47.95
CA VAL A 366 3.54 0.30 46.88
C VAL A 366 3.85 -0.30 45.50
N GLN A 367 5.04 -0.89 45.33
CA GLN A 367 5.42 -1.52 44.06
C GLN A 367 4.50 -2.69 43.69
N ASP A 368 4.11 -3.54 44.66
CA ASP A 368 3.15 -4.63 44.45
C ASP A 368 1.77 -4.14 44.01
N LYS A 369 1.27 -3.03 44.59
CA LYS A 369 0.00 -2.42 44.17
C LYS A 369 0.08 -1.83 42.76
N ILE A 370 1.18 -1.16 42.42
CA ILE A 370 1.40 -0.58 41.08
C ILE A 370 1.55 -1.69 40.02
N GLU A 371 2.22 -2.81 40.35
CA GLU A 371 2.27 -4.00 39.50
C GLU A 371 0.85 -4.47 39.16
N GLN A 372 0.00 -4.68 40.17
CA GLN A 372 -1.36 -5.18 39.96
C GLN A 372 -2.19 -4.24 39.07
N ILE A 373 -2.06 -2.92 39.27
CA ILE A 373 -2.69 -1.89 38.41
C ILE A 373 -2.20 -2.00 36.97
N ASN A 374 -0.89 -2.17 36.77
CA ASN A 374 -0.31 -2.27 35.42
C ASN A 374 -0.76 -3.55 34.70
N ILE A 375 -0.89 -4.66 35.41
CA ILE A 375 -1.44 -5.91 34.86
C ILE A 375 -2.91 -5.71 34.45
N ASP A 376 -3.76 -5.21 35.34
CA ASP A 376 -5.18 -4.95 35.04
C ASP A 376 -5.35 -3.98 33.87
N HIS A 377 -4.57 -2.89 33.86
CA HIS A 377 -4.60 -1.92 32.77
C HIS A 377 -4.19 -2.54 31.43
N SER A 378 -3.13 -3.36 31.41
CA SER A 378 -2.69 -4.04 30.17
C SER A 378 -3.79 -4.93 29.59
N LEU A 379 -4.54 -5.66 30.44
CA LEU A 379 -5.65 -6.52 30.02
C LEU A 379 -6.82 -5.70 29.44
N LYS A 380 -7.16 -4.58 30.09
CA LYS A 380 -8.21 -3.66 29.63
C LYS A 380 -7.83 -2.99 28.31
N GLU A 381 -6.61 -2.49 28.17
CA GLU A 381 -6.09 -1.91 26.93
C GLU A 381 -6.21 -2.90 25.76
N TYR A 382 -5.78 -4.14 25.99
CA TYR A 382 -5.91 -5.19 24.98
C TYR A 382 -7.36 -5.42 24.56
N THR A 383 -8.28 -5.48 25.52
CA THR A 383 -9.70 -5.78 25.29
C THR A 383 -10.43 -4.64 24.56
N ILE A 384 -10.05 -3.39 24.84
CA ILE A 384 -10.65 -2.19 24.24
C ILE A 384 -10.14 -1.97 22.82
N ILE A 385 -8.81 -1.91 22.63
CA ILE A 385 -8.22 -1.50 21.36
C ILE A 385 -7.83 -2.71 20.51
N SER A 386 -7.00 -3.62 21.02
CA SER A 386 -6.41 -4.69 20.21
C SER A 386 -7.46 -5.66 19.66
N GLU A 387 -8.51 -5.95 20.43
CA GLU A 387 -9.62 -6.77 19.96
C GLU A 387 -10.49 -6.05 18.92
N LEU A 388 -10.70 -4.74 19.06
CA LEU A 388 -11.42 -3.95 18.06
C LEU A 388 -10.66 -3.90 16.74
N ILE A 389 -9.34 -3.68 16.78
CA ILE A 389 -8.51 -3.67 15.58
C ILE A 389 -8.58 -5.03 14.87
N LYS A 390 -8.43 -6.14 15.62
CA LYS A 390 -8.58 -7.51 15.09
C LYS A 390 -9.92 -7.73 14.41
N GLU A 391 -11.00 -7.28 15.04
CA GLU A 391 -12.34 -7.39 14.48
C GLU A 391 -12.46 -6.66 13.14
N TYR A 392 -11.95 -5.42 13.06
CA TYR A 392 -11.95 -4.65 11.81
C TYR A 392 -11.04 -5.23 10.74
N ILE A 393 -9.90 -5.84 11.09
CA ILE A 393 -9.07 -6.62 10.15
C ILE A 393 -9.91 -7.74 9.54
N SER A 394 -10.63 -8.52 10.36
CA SER A 394 -11.47 -9.60 9.86
C SER A 394 -12.67 -9.11 9.04
N LEU A 395 -13.25 -7.95 9.37
CA LEU A 395 -14.30 -7.33 8.54
C LEU A 395 -13.76 -6.88 7.18
N LEU A 396 -12.58 -6.27 7.12
CA LEU A 396 -11.95 -5.85 5.87
C LEU A 396 -11.62 -7.05 4.97
N GLU A 397 -11.23 -8.18 5.55
CA GLU A 397 -11.09 -9.44 4.82
C GLU A 397 -12.42 -9.86 4.17
N MET A 398 -13.55 -9.72 4.87
CA MET A 398 -14.87 -10.00 4.31
C MET A 398 -15.29 -9.01 3.23
N VAL A 399 -14.89 -7.74 3.31
CA VAL A 399 -15.08 -6.75 2.23
C VAL A 399 -14.33 -7.17 0.97
N GLN A 400 -13.06 -7.57 1.11
CA GLN A 400 -12.25 -8.07 -0.01
C GLN A 400 -12.90 -9.29 -0.67
N LEU A 401 -13.47 -10.19 0.12
CA LEU A 401 -14.21 -11.35 -0.40
C LEU A 401 -15.49 -10.96 -1.16
N ALA A 402 -16.24 -9.96 -0.67
CA ALA A 402 -17.41 -9.45 -1.38
C ALA A 402 -17.03 -8.85 -2.76
N PHE A 403 -15.88 -8.16 -2.84
CA PHE A 403 -15.36 -7.64 -4.11
C PHE A 403 -14.99 -8.77 -5.07
N GLN A 404 -14.40 -9.87 -4.56
CA GLN A 404 -14.10 -11.05 -5.37
C GLN A 404 -15.36 -11.74 -5.91
N GLU A 405 -16.42 -11.87 -5.10
CA GLU A 405 -17.69 -12.42 -5.57
C GLU A 405 -18.34 -11.54 -6.65
N ARG A 406 -18.23 -10.21 -6.53
CA ARG A 406 -18.65 -9.29 -7.60
C ARG A 406 -17.92 -9.55 -8.92
N ILE A 407 -16.59 -9.71 -8.87
CA ILE A 407 -15.78 -10.01 -10.07
C ILE A 407 -16.22 -11.35 -10.68
N LYS A 408 -16.51 -12.35 -9.86
CA LYS A 408 -17.00 -13.67 -10.31
C LYS A 408 -18.37 -13.59 -10.99
N ILE A 409 -19.32 -12.82 -10.45
CA ILE A 409 -20.64 -12.60 -11.07
C ILE A 409 -20.47 -11.84 -12.40
N HIS A 410 -19.59 -10.83 -12.45
CA HIS A 410 -19.28 -10.13 -13.69
C HIS A 410 -18.74 -11.08 -14.78
N GLN A 411 -17.83 -11.99 -14.42
CA GLN A 411 -17.33 -13.02 -15.34
C GLN A 411 -18.42 -13.97 -15.82
N GLN A 412 -19.35 -14.37 -14.94
CA GLN A 412 -20.50 -15.20 -15.33
C GLN A 412 -21.39 -14.49 -16.35
N TRP A 413 -21.59 -13.18 -16.19
CA TRP A 413 -22.30 -12.37 -17.18
C TRP A 413 -21.57 -12.32 -18.53
N LEU A 414 -20.27 -11.98 -18.56
CA LEU A 414 -19.48 -11.93 -19.79
C LEU A 414 -19.42 -13.29 -20.52
N ASN A 415 -19.29 -14.39 -19.77
CA ASN A 415 -19.30 -15.74 -20.34
C ASN A 415 -20.65 -16.11 -20.95
N ALA A 416 -21.75 -15.70 -20.32
CA ALA A 416 -23.09 -15.87 -20.88
C ALA A 416 -23.28 -15.03 -22.16
N GLU A 417 -22.74 -13.82 -22.19
CA GLU A 417 -22.79 -12.93 -23.36
C GLU A 417 -21.98 -13.47 -24.55
N ASP A 418 -20.76 -13.98 -24.31
CA ASP A 418 -19.97 -14.66 -25.35
C ASP A 418 -20.67 -15.92 -25.88
N THR A 419 -21.27 -16.71 -24.98
CA THR A 419 -22.05 -17.89 -25.37
C THR A 419 -23.25 -17.51 -26.23
N LEU A 420 -23.98 -16.46 -25.86
CA LEU A 420 -25.09 -15.92 -26.64
C LEU A 420 -24.61 -15.42 -28.02
N ARG A 421 -23.48 -14.71 -28.08
CA ARG A 421 -22.88 -14.26 -29.34
C ARG A 421 -22.58 -15.44 -30.27
N LYS A 422 -21.92 -16.49 -29.76
CA LYS A 422 -21.64 -17.72 -30.51
C LYS A 422 -22.90 -18.40 -31.02
N LYS A 423 -23.98 -18.41 -30.22
CA LYS A 423 -25.28 -18.96 -30.62
C LYS A 423 -25.94 -18.12 -31.73
N ARG A 424 -25.87 -16.79 -31.66
CA ARG A 424 -26.34 -15.87 -32.72
C ARG A 424 -25.57 -16.05 -34.03
N GLU A 425 -24.25 -16.19 -33.94
CA GLU A 425 -23.40 -16.50 -35.11
C GLU A 425 -23.74 -17.87 -35.72
N HIS A 426 -24.03 -18.88 -34.87
CA HIS A 426 -24.46 -20.19 -35.33
C HIS A 426 -25.81 -20.14 -36.07
N LYS A 427 -26.78 -19.38 -35.54
CA LYS A 427 -28.05 -19.11 -36.23
C LYS A 427 -27.82 -18.48 -37.60
N ALA A 428 -27.01 -17.42 -37.69
CA ALA A 428 -26.70 -16.75 -38.96
C ALA A 428 -26.06 -17.71 -40.00
N LYS A 429 -25.22 -18.66 -39.53
CA LYS A 429 -24.64 -19.71 -40.40
C LYS A 429 -25.69 -20.72 -40.87
N LEU A 430 -26.65 -21.09 -40.02
CA LEU A 430 -27.74 -22.01 -40.37
C LEU A 430 -28.75 -21.38 -41.35
N GLU A 431 -29.02 -20.08 -41.24
CA GLU A 431 -29.89 -19.33 -42.18
C GLU A 431 -29.32 -19.29 -43.60
N GLN A 432 -27.99 -19.31 -43.74
CA GLN A 432 -27.31 -19.34 -45.03
C GLN A 432 -27.22 -20.75 -45.65
N ALA A 433 -27.54 -21.80 -44.90
CA ALA A 433 -27.35 -23.20 -45.32
C ALA A 433 -28.68 -23.90 -45.69
N PRO A 434 -28.86 -24.42 -46.92
CA PRO A 434 -30.13 -24.99 -47.40
C PRO A 434 -30.57 -26.29 -46.70
N LYS A 435 -29.69 -26.94 -45.92
CA LYS A 435 -29.98 -28.15 -45.12
C LYS A 435 -30.16 -27.88 -43.62
N GLY A 436 -30.10 -26.62 -43.18
CA GLY A 436 -30.13 -26.23 -41.76
C GLY A 436 -31.51 -25.87 -41.20
N ALA A 437 -32.54 -25.81 -42.05
CA ALA A 437 -33.86 -25.25 -41.71
C ALA A 437 -34.55 -25.95 -40.52
N ASP A 438 -34.40 -27.27 -40.39
CA ASP A 438 -35.01 -28.04 -39.30
C ASP A 438 -34.43 -27.72 -37.91
N LYS A 439 -33.21 -27.16 -37.84
CA LYS A 439 -32.51 -26.84 -36.57
C LYS A 439 -32.66 -25.37 -36.16
N LEU A 440 -33.23 -24.52 -37.03
CA LEU A 440 -33.44 -23.09 -36.74
C LEU A 440 -34.34 -22.86 -35.52
N PRO A 441 -35.51 -23.53 -35.37
CA PRO A 441 -36.39 -23.29 -34.23
C PRO A 441 -35.75 -23.68 -32.89
N GLN A 442 -34.96 -24.76 -32.89
CA GLN A 442 -34.21 -25.19 -31.70
C GLN A 442 -33.14 -24.16 -31.33
N THR A 443 -32.40 -23.65 -32.31
CA THR A 443 -31.35 -22.65 -32.08
C THR A 443 -31.95 -21.31 -31.61
N GLU A 444 -33.13 -20.93 -32.12
CA GLU A 444 -33.86 -19.74 -31.66
C GLU A 444 -34.36 -19.87 -30.22
N MET A 445 -34.86 -21.05 -29.83
CA MET A 445 -35.25 -21.32 -28.44
C MET A 445 -34.04 -21.23 -27.49
N GLU A 446 -32.89 -21.79 -27.89
CA GLU A 446 -31.64 -21.68 -27.12
C GLU A 446 -31.17 -20.22 -27.02
N ILE A 447 -31.26 -19.42 -28.09
CA ILE A 447 -30.92 -17.98 -28.05
C ILE A 447 -31.81 -17.25 -27.04
N ASN A 448 -33.12 -17.47 -27.07
CA ASN A 448 -34.05 -16.84 -26.12
C ASN A 448 -33.75 -17.25 -24.65
N GLU A 449 -33.39 -18.50 -24.42
CA GLU A 449 -32.95 -18.97 -23.08
C GLU A 449 -31.67 -18.25 -22.63
N TRP A 450 -30.67 -18.13 -23.51
CA TRP A 450 -29.41 -17.45 -23.18
C TRP A 450 -29.57 -15.92 -23.07
N GLU A 451 -30.49 -15.30 -23.81
CA GLU A 451 -30.88 -13.89 -23.61
C GLU A 451 -31.50 -13.67 -22.23
N GLY A 452 -32.36 -14.59 -21.78
CA GLY A 452 -32.86 -14.63 -20.39
C GLY A 452 -31.73 -14.78 -19.36
N LYS A 453 -30.73 -15.64 -19.62
CA LYS A 453 -29.57 -15.79 -18.72
C LYS A 453 -28.67 -14.55 -18.67
N VAL A 454 -28.44 -13.89 -19.81
CA VAL A 454 -27.64 -12.65 -19.86
C VAL A 454 -28.34 -11.52 -19.10
N THR A 455 -29.66 -11.38 -19.28
CA THR A 455 -30.44 -10.37 -18.55
C THR A 455 -30.41 -10.62 -17.05
N HIS A 456 -30.64 -11.87 -16.61
CA HIS A 456 -30.56 -12.23 -15.20
C HIS A 456 -29.16 -12.02 -14.59
N ASN A 457 -28.10 -12.49 -15.25
CA ASN A 457 -26.73 -12.31 -14.75
C ASN A 457 -26.31 -10.83 -14.67
N LYS A 458 -26.86 -9.99 -15.57
CA LYS A 458 -26.64 -8.55 -15.53
C LYS A 458 -27.35 -7.91 -14.33
N GLU A 459 -28.61 -8.28 -14.08
CA GLU A 459 -29.36 -7.83 -12.90
C GLU A 459 -28.64 -8.25 -11.61
N ASP A 460 -28.15 -9.49 -11.52
CA ASP A 460 -27.38 -9.97 -10.37
C ASP A 460 -26.10 -9.15 -10.15
N PHE A 461 -25.38 -8.80 -11.23
CA PHE A 461 -24.19 -7.95 -11.17
C PHE A 461 -24.51 -6.52 -10.70
N GLU A 462 -25.61 -5.93 -11.16
CA GLU A 462 -26.06 -4.61 -10.71
C GLU A 462 -26.48 -4.65 -9.23
N HIS A 463 -27.21 -5.69 -8.82
CA HIS A 463 -27.66 -5.89 -7.45
C HIS A 463 -26.49 -6.03 -6.47
N ILE A 464 -25.51 -6.89 -6.75
CA ILE A 464 -24.34 -7.04 -5.88
C ILE A 464 -23.54 -5.73 -5.81
N SER A 465 -23.41 -5.01 -6.92
CA SER A 465 -22.69 -3.73 -6.97
C SER A 465 -23.35 -2.68 -6.07
N ILE A 466 -24.68 -2.57 -6.12
CA ILE A 466 -25.45 -1.66 -5.26
C ILE A 466 -25.36 -2.08 -3.79
N SER A 467 -25.51 -3.38 -3.51
CA SER A 467 -25.45 -3.89 -2.13
C SER A 467 -24.10 -3.61 -1.50
N ILE A 468 -22.98 -3.89 -2.20
CA ILE A 468 -21.63 -3.64 -1.67
C ILE A 468 -21.43 -2.16 -1.35
N ARG A 469 -21.90 -1.24 -2.20
CA ARG A 469 -21.81 0.21 -1.95
C ARG A 469 -22.54 0.59 -0.65
N GLN A 470 -23.78 0.12 -0.48
CA GLN A 470 -24.59 0.39 0.72
C GLN A 470 -23.95 -0.18 1.99
N GLU A 471 -23.46 -1.43 1.92
CA GLU A 471 -22.80 -2.09 3.04
C GLU A 471 -21.49 -1.38 3.42
N LEU A 472 -20.73 -0.89 2.44
CA LEU A 472 -19.49 -0.16 2.68
C LEU A 472 -19.73 1.21 3.32
N ASP A 473 -20.80 1.91 2.94
CA ASP A 473 -21.19 3.18 3.56
C ASP A 473 -21.53 2.98 5.06
N VAL A 474 -22.28 1.92 5.39
CA VAL A 474 -22.60 1.56 6.78
C VAL A 474 -21.33 1.15 7.54
N PHE A 475 -20.45 0.38 6.91
CA PHE A 475 -19.17 -0.03 7.48
C PHE A 475 -18.29 1.17 7.85
N GLU A 476 -18.14 2.15 6.95
CA GLU A 476 -17.30 3.33 7.18
C GLU A 476 -17.82 4.17 8.36
N GLN A 477 -19.14 4.36 8.45
CA GLN A 477 -19.76 5.09 9.57
C GLN A 477 -19.59 4.36 10.89
N THR A 478 -19.88 3.05 10.92
CA THR A 478 -19.75 2.21 12.12
C THR A 478 -18.30 2.17 12.59
N ARG A 479 -17.33 2.08 11.67
CA ARG A 479 -15.90 2.11 11.97
C ARG A 479 -15.50 3.37 12.71
N ILE A 480 -15.91 4.54 12.18
CA ILE A 480 -15.56 5.82 12.81
C ILE A 480 -16.13 5.90 14.24
N GLU A 481 -17.38 5.48 14.42
CA GLU A 481 -18.04 5.50 15.73
C GLU A 481 -17.39 4.55 16.74
N ASP A 482 -17.10 3.31 16.32
CA ASP A 482 -16.48 2.29 17.18
C ASP A 482 -15.07 2.71 17.61
N PHE A 483 -14.22 3.14 16.67
CA PHE A 483 -12.86 3.57 16.99
C PHE A 483 -12.87 4.83 17.85
N LYS A 484 -13.78 5.77 17.61
CA LYS A 484 -13.94 6.95 18.48
C LYS A 484 -14.27 6.54 19.91
N LYS A 485 -15.28 5.68 20.10
CA LYS A 485 -15.66 5.18 21.44
C LYS A 485 -14.53 4.41 22.11
N ALA A 486 -13.79 3.59 21.35
CA ALA A 486 -12.68 2.83 21.90
C ALA A 486 -11.51 3.73 22.32
N ILE A 487 -11.17 4.74 21.54
CA ILE A 487 -10.13 5.72 21.90
C ILE A 487 -10.56 6.53 23.12
N GLU A 488 -11.81 7.01 23.17
CA GLU A 488 -12.34 7.70 24.35
C GLU A 488 -12.28 6.84 25.61
N ASN A 489 -12.69 5.57 25.51
CA ASN A 489 -12.63 4.63 26.63
C ASN A 489 -11.18 4.32 27.04
N TYR A 490 -10.28 4.17 26.07
CA TYR A 490 -8.86 3.96 26.34
C TYR A 490 -8.24 5.14 27.09
N LEU A 491 -8.49 6.38 26.63
CA LEU A 491 -7.98 7.59 27.29
C LEU A 491 -8.53 7.74 28.72
N LYS A 492 -9.82 7.44 28.93
CA LYS A 492 -10.41 7.42 30.27
C LYS A 492 -9.74 6.40 31.18
N GLN A 493 -9.51 5.19 30.67
CA GLN A 493 -8.82 4.13 31.44
C GLN A 493 -7.35 4.47 31.74
N LEU A 494 -6.67 5.19 30.84
CA LEU A 494 -5.32 5.71 31.10
C LEU A 494 -5.31 6.75 32.23
N LEU A 495 -6.28 7.67 32.22
CA LEU A 495 -6.38 8.71 33.24
C LEU A 495 -6.72 8.12 34.61
N GLU A 496 -7.72 7.23 34.67
CA GLU A 496 -8.11 6.50 35.89
C GLU A 496 -6.93 5.69 36.47
N GLN A 497 -6.06 5.14 35.61
CA GLN A 497 -4.85 4.44 36.04
C GLN A 497 -3.85 5.40 36.72
N GLN A 498 -3.60 6.56 36.12
CA GLN A 498 -2.66 7.54 36.69
C GLN A 498 -3.15 8.08 38.03
N GLU A 499 -4.46 8.35 38.17
CA GLU A 499 -5.07 8.77 39.43
C GLU A 499 -4.86 7.72 40.53
N LYS A 500 -5.09 6.43 40.24
CA LYS A 500 -4.84 5.34 41.21
C LYS A 500 -3.37 5.23 41.62
N ILE A 501 -2.45 5.43 40.69
CA ILE A 501 -1.01 5.43 40.99
C ILE A 501 -0.66 6.61 41.91
N LEU A 502 -1.20 7.80 41.64
CA LEU A 502 -1.01 8.98 42.47
C LEU A 502 -1.53 8.76 43.89
N GLU A 503 -2.74 8.23 44.05
CA GLU A 503 -3.32 7.91 45.37
C GLU A 503 -2.40 6.98 46.19
N ILE A 504 -1.83 5.95 45.55
CA ILE A 504 -0.89 5.03 46.22
C ILE A 504 0.39 5.75 46.67
N TRP A 505 0.93 6.64 45.84
CA TRP A 505 2.12 7.42 46.19
C TRP A 505 1.84 8.44 47.30
N GLU A 506 0.67 9.08 47.29
CA GLU A 506 0.23 9.99 48.36
C GLU A 506 0.07 9.26 49.70
N MET A 507 -0.41 8.01 49.68
CA MET A 507 -0.48 7.16 50.88
C MET A 507 0.91 6.83 51.45
N TYR A 508 1.95 6.76 50.61
CA TYR A 508 3.32 6.47 51.05
C TYR A 508 4.07 7.70 51.57
N LEU A 509 3.71 8.89 51.10
CA LEU A 509 4.39 10.15 51.42
C LEU A 509 4.59 10.40 52.94
N PRO A 510 3.61 10.11 53.83
CA PRO A 510 3.79 10.24 55.28
C PRO A 510 4.90 9.35 55.84
N GLU A 511 5.05 8.11 55.34
CA GLU A 511 6.12 7.20 55.80
C GLU A 511 7.49 7.66 55.33
N ALA A 512 7.59 8.13 54.07
CA ALA A 512 8.81 8.76 53.58
C ALA A 512 9.23 9.97 54.42
N ASN A 513 8.26 10.75 54.90
CA ASN A 513 8.50 11.91 55.75
C ASN A 513 8.98 11.56 57.16
N LYS A 514 8.66 10.37 57.71
CA LYS A 514 9.19 9.93 59.02
C LYS A 514 10.70 9.70 58.99
N ILE A 515 11.26 9.40 57.82
CA ILE A 515 12.70 9.26 57.62
C ILE A 515 13.40 10.64 57.69
N ASN A 516 12.70 11.70 57.30
CA ASN A 516 13.24 13.03 56.99
C ASN A 516 13.89 13.76 58.19
N MET A 517 13.62 13.40 59.46
CA MET A 517 14.26 14.07 60.61
C MET A 517 15.69 13.61 60.89
N TYR A 518 16.06 12.39 60.49
CA TYR A 518 17.43 11.85 60.63
C TYR A 518 18.17 11.80 59.28
N LEU A 519 17.42 11.85 58.18
CA LEU A 519 17.94 11.76 56.83
C LEU A 519 18.64 13.05 56.37
N ILE A 520 18.42 14.22 56.96
CA ILE A 520 19.20 15.44 56.60
C ILE A 520 20.68 15.28 57.00
N CYS A 521 20.96 14.67 58.16
CA CYS A 521 22.32 14.42 58.64
C CYS A 521 22.97 13.20 57.95
N TYR A 522 22.19 12.15 57.70
CA TYR A 522 22.69 10.97 57.00
C TYR A 522 22.76 11.17 55.48
N LEU A 523 21.88 11.95 54.82
CA LEU A 523 22.03 12.32 53.41
C LEU A 523 23.23 13.23 53.20
N SER A 524 23.61 14.11 54.13
CA SER A 524 24.87 14.84 53.97
C SER A 524 26.09 13.92 53.95
N LEU A 525 26.09 12.83 54.73
CA LEU A 525 27.17 11.84 54.75
C LEU A 525 27.05 10.75 53.67
N PHE A 526 25.83 10.37 53.30
CA PHE A 526 25.49 9.36 52.30
C PHE A 526 25.51 9.95 50.89
N ILE A 527 25.26 11.25 50.68
CA ILE A 527 25.55 11.94 49.41
C ILE A 527 27.07 12.09 49.22
N ILE A 528 27.86 12.23 50.30
CA ILE A 528 29.33 12.18 50.23
C ILE A 528 29.82 10.75 49.92
N LEU A 529 29.22 9.72 50.56
CA LEU A 529 29.57 8.31 50.29
C LEU A 529 29.04 7.80 48.93
N ILE A 530 27.85 8.22 48.48
CA ILE A 530 27.32 7.97 47.13
C ILE A 530 28.13 8.76 46.11
N LYS A 531 28.62 9.98 46.41
CA LYS A 531 29.61 10.62 45.52
C LYS A 531 30.92 9.84 45.44
N GLN A 532 31.30 9.06 46.45
CA GLN A 532 32.48 8.20 46.41
C GLN A 532 32.24 6.81 45.82
N ILE A 533 31.04 6.23 45.94
CA ILE A 533 30.68 4.91 45.40
C ILE A 533 30.08 5.01 43.99
N SER A 534 29.28 6.03 43.69
CA SER A 534 28.80 6.35 42.33
C SER A 534 29.89 6.97 41.44
N CYS A 535 31.06 7.27 42.00
CA CYS A 535 32.29 7.55 41.24
C CYS A 535 33.05 6.26 40.86
N GLN A 536 32.37 5.11 40.87
CA GLN A 536 32.62 4.08 39.87
C GLN A 536 31.33 3.84 39.08
N GLN A 537 31.40 4.18 37.78
CA GLN A 537 30.40 3.99 36.72
C GLN A 537 29.29 5.04 36.57
N SER A 538 29.72 6.25 36.26
CA SER A 538 29.28 6.85 34.99
C SER A 538 30.31 7.86 34.53
N SER A 539 31.38 7.38 33.88
CA SER A 539 32.27 8.26 33.12
C SER A 539 31.41 9.06 32.13
N VAL A 540 31.71 10.35 31.93
CA VAL A 540 31.04 11.18 30.92
C VAL A 540 30.99 10.39 29.62
N GLN A 541 29.79 10.21 29.05
CA GLN A 541 29.61 9.47 27.80
C GLN A 541 29.09 10.40 26.72
N ILE A 542 29.36 10.02 25.46
CA ILE A 542 28.70 10.61 24.31
C ILE A 542 27.41 9.83 24.05
N GLN A 543 26.26 10.48 24.22
CA GLN A 543 24.94 9.87 24.03
C GLN A 543 24.60 9.70 22.55
N LYS A 544 24.75 10.77 21.75
CA LYS A 544 24.45 10.76 20.31
C LYS A 544 25.16 11.89 19.57
N ILE A 545 25.31 11.72 18.26
CA ILE A 545 25.65 12.79 17.30
C ILE A 545 24.46 13.01 16.37
N GLU A 546 24.02 14.25 16.25
CA GLU A 546 22.89 14.64 15.40
C GLU A 546 23.36 15.64 14.35
N ALA A 547 22.92 15.46 13.10
CA ALA A 547 23.24 16.33 11.98
C ALA A 547 21.94 16.95 11.44
N ASP A 548 21.94 18.27 11.28
CA ASP A 548 20.79 19.07 10.86
C ASP A 548 21.21 20.01 9.70
N PRO A 549 20.74 19.76 8.46
CA PRO A 549 20.00 18.56 8.01
C PRO A 549 20.90 17.30 7.99
N PRO A 550 20.32 16.08 8.02
CA PRO A 550 21.10 14.83 8.10
C PRO A 550 21.95 14.53 6.86
N ASN A 551 21.48 14.95 5.68
CA ASN A 551 22.22 14.90 4.41
C ASN A 551 22.05 16.28 3.73
N PRO A 552 22.97 17.24 3.95
CA PRO A 552 22.85 18.60 3.42
C PRO A 552 23.10 18.66 1.92
N ASN A 553 22.43 19.57 1.21
CA ASN A 553 22.80 19.88 -0.16
C ASN A 553 24.06 20.75 -0.21
N VAL A 554 24.86 20.63 -1.27
CA VAL A 554 25.98 21.57 -1.51
C VAL A 554 25.47 23.01 -1.47
N GLY A 555 26.15 23.87 -0.72
CA GLY A 555 25.78 25.28 -0.54
C GLY A 555 24.95 25.58 0.72
N GLU A 556 24.32 24.56 1.34
CA GLU A 556 23.56 24.74 2.58
C GLU A 556 24.47 24.85 3.82
N SER A 557 23.89 25.22 4.96
CA SER A 557 24.57 25.14 6.25
C SER A 557 24.29 23.81 6.93
N LEU A 558 25.32 23.10 7.38
CA LEU A 558 25.19 21.88 8.18
C LEU A 558 25.58 22.16 9.62
N LYS A 559 24.72 21.81 10.58
CA LYS A 559 25.03 21.82 12.01
C LYS A 559 25.13 20.39 12.51
N ILE A 560 26.19 20.08 13.24
CA ILE A 560 26.39 18.77 13.87
C ILE A 560 26.51 18.98 15.37
N ARG A 561 25.63 18.36 16.15
CA ARG A 561 25.60 18.43 17.61
C ARG A 561 26.04 17.10 18.22
N CYS A 562 26.92 17.16 19.21
CA CYS A 562 27.32 16.03 20.05
C CYS A 562 26.71 16.22 21.44
N PHE A 563 25.91 15.25 21.88
CA PHE A 563 25.20 15.27 23.15
C PHE A 563 25.94 14.39 24.16
N LEU A 564 26.21 14.94 25.33
CA LEU A 564 26.89 14.28 26.44
C LEU A 564 25.89 13.94 27.54
N ILE A 565 26.15 12.84 28.24
CA ILE A 565 25.41 12.44 29.45
C ILE A 565 26.39 12.24 30.60
N ASN A 566 25.87 12.34 31.82
CA ASN A 566 26.64 12.23 33.06
C ASN A 566 27.73 13.31 33.16
N VAL A 567 27.48 14.50 32.60
CA VAL A 567 28.38 15.67 32.73
C VAL A 567 28.21 16.25 34.13
N ASP A 568 29.31 16.35 34.90
CA ASP A 568 29.30 16.99 36.21
C ASP A 568 29.43 18.52 36.05
N PRO A 569 28.37 19.31 36.35
CA PRO A 569 28.41 20.76 36.22
C PRO A 569 29.35 21.45 37.22
N PHE A 570 29.86 20.73 38.22
CA PHE A 570 30.79 21.24 39.23
C PHE A 570 32.21 20.67 39.08
N ALA A 571 32.51 19.98 37.98
CA ALA A 571 33.84 19.44 37.72
C ALA A 571 34.91 20.55 37.71
N GLN A 572 36.03 20.28 38.37
CA GLN A 572 37.15 21.24 38.49
C GLN A 572 37.75 21.62 37.11
N TYR A 573 37.57 20.76 36.11
CA TYR A 573 37.94 21.02 34.72
C TYR A 573 36.76 20.72 33.80
N PRO A 574 36.36 21.65 32.91
CA PRO A 574 35.27 21.40 31.98
C PRO A 574 35.64 20.27 31.02
N THR A 575 34.67 19.39 30.70
CA THR A 575 34.83 18.36 29.68
C THR A 575 35.23 19.00 28.35
N GLN A 576 36.30 18.51 27.71
CA GLN A 576 36.78 19.04 26.43
C GLN A 576 36.52 18.04 25.31
N LEU A 577 36.01 18.56 24.20
CA LEU A 577 35.62 17.76 23.05
C LEU A 577 36.55 18.01 21.87
N LEU A 578 37.02 16.93 21.24
CA LEU A 578 37.78 16.92 20.00
C LEU A 578 36.87 16.55 18.84
N TRP A 579 36.74 17.45 17.88
CA TRP A 579 36.09 17.21 16.61
C TRP A 579 37.14 16.83 15.56
N SER A 580 36.91 15.74 14.84
CA SER A 580 37.72 15.38 13.68
C SER A 580 36.84 14.87 12.53
N ILE A 581 37.34 14.96 11.31
CA ILE A 581 36.66 14.46 10.11
C ILE A 581 37.63 13.65 9.26
N ARG A 582 37.14 12.55 8.69
CA ARG A 582 37.80 11.83 7.61
C ARG A 582 36.94 11.95 6.36
N ARG A 583 37.35 12.80 5.42
CA ARG A 583 36.64 13.04 4.14
C ARG A 583 36.85 11.88 3.18
N PHE A 584 35.77 11.41 2.54
CA PHE A 584 35.82 10.25 1.64
C PHE A 584 36.70 10.46 0.41
N SER A 585 36.76 11.68 -0.10
CA SER A 585 37.44 12.00 -1.36
C SER A 585 38.92 12.37 -1.21
N GLN A 586 39.41 12.61 0.02
CA GLN A 586 40.69 13.30 0.22
C GLN A 586 41.55 12.78 1.38
N ASP A 587 40.96 12.16 2.41
CA ASP A 587 41.65 11.90 3.66
C ASP A 587 41.78 10.40 3.97
N ARG A 588 43.02 9.91 4.14
CA ARG A 588 43.28 8.57 4.67
C ARG A 588 43.03 8.50 6.18
N ASP A 589 43.35 9.58 6.89
CA ASP A 589 43.26 9.69 8.36
C ASP A 589 42.33 10.83 8.80
N PHE A 590 41.90 10.80 10.06
CA PHE A 590 41.05 11.84 10.64
C PHE A 590 41.83 13.16 10.85
N ARG A 591 41.34 14.24 10.26
CA ARG A 591 41.85 15.60 10.49
C ARG A 591 41.09 16.29 11.60
N ILE A 592 41.81 16.97 12.49
CA ILE A 592 41.20 17.73 13.60
C ILE A 592 40.53 18.99 13.05
N LEU A 593 39.24 19.17 13.37
CA LEU A 593 38.46 20.35 13.03
C LEU A 593 38.45 21.39 14.16
N ALA A 594 38.18 20.95 15.39
CA ALA A 594 38.05 21.83 16.54
C ALA A 594 38.37 21.10 17.84
N PHE A 595 38.80 21.86 18.86
CA PHE A 595 39.11 21.36 20.19
C PHE A 595 38.59 22.34 21.25
N GLY A 596 37.76 21.87 22.18
CA GLY A 596 37.26 22.70 23.30
C GLY A 596 36.53 23.98 22.85
N GLY A 597 35.90 23.96 21.68
CA GLY A 597 35.24 25.13 21.07
C GLY A 597 36.14 26.03 20.21
N SER A 598 37.46 25.83 20.23
CA SER A 598 38.39 26.53 19.34
C SER A 598 38.58 25.75 18.03
N VAL A 599 38.26 26.37 16.89
CA VAL A 599 38.50 25.78 15.57
C VAL A 599 40.00 25.76 15.28
N ARG A 600 40.53 24.60 14.90
CA ARG A 600 41.94 24.43 14.51
C ARG A 600 42.12 24.23 13.00
N ASP A 601 41.05 24.02 12.24
CA ASP A 601 41.10 24.00 10.78
C ASP A 601 41.29 25.42 10.22
N THR A 602 42.54 25.77 9.93
CA THR A 602 42.95 27.07 9.38
C THR A 602 42.70 27.23 7.88
N LEU A 603 42.19 26.22 7.17
CA LEU A 603 42.15 26.24 5.70
C LEU A 603 40.79 26.59 5.08
N SER A 604 39.67 26.49 5.81
CA SER A 604 38.36 26.68 5.18
C SER A 604 37.62 27.96 5.59
N GLY A 605 37.80 28.52 6.79
CA GLY A 605 37.00 29.66 7.30
C GLY A 605 35.47 29.44 7.32
N ARG A 606 35.01 28.29 6.81
CA ARG A 606 33.62 27.83 6.67
C ARG A 606 33.18 27.01 7.87
N VAL A 607 34.11 26.56 8.70
CA VAL A 607 33.84 25.73 9.87
C VAL A 607 33.88 26.60 11.13
N SER A 608 32.84 26.51 11.95
CA SER A 608 32.77 27.14 13.27
C SER A 608 32.37 26.11 14.31
N ALA A 609 32.96 26.19 15.51
CA ALA A 609 32.58 25.35 16.63
C ALA A 609 32.11 26.24 17.79
N ARG A 610 31.06 25.81 18.49
CA ARG A 610 30.60 26.49 19.70
C ARG A 610 30.03 25.49 20.71
N LYS A 611 30.13 25.83 21.99
CA LYS A 611 29.46 25.13 23.07
C LYS A 611 28.08 25.74 23.24
N GLU A 612 27.03 24.95 23.07
CA GLU A 612 25.64 25.41 23.21
C GLU A 612 25.16 25.31 24.67
N SER A 613 25.53 24.22 25.35
CA SER A 613 25.34 24.01 26.78
C SER A 613 26.47 23.14 27.36
N GLU A 614 26.47 22.86 28.68
CA GLU A 614 27.42 21.91 29.29
C GLU A 614 27.33 20.50 28.69
N GLU A 615 26.18 20.13 28.15
CA GLU A 615 25.90 18.81 27.59
C GLU A 615 25.94 18.78 26.05
N VAL A 616 25.95 19.93 25.38
CA VAL A 616 25.80 20.02 23.92
C VAL A 616 26.90 20.85 23.27
N TYR A 617 27.68 20.18 22.41
CA TYR A 617 28.72 20.80 21.57
C TYR A 617 28.27 20.82 20.12
N GLU A 618 28.39 21.96 19.44
CA GLU A 618 28.00 22.12 18.03
C GLU A 618 29.19 22.49 17.15
N ILE A 619 29.29 21.85 15.98
CA ILE A 619 30.15 22.26 14.87
C ILE A 619 29.30 22.56 13.62
N VAL A 620 29.62 23.64 12.93
CA VAL A 620 28.81 24.17 11.82
C VAL A 620 29.67 24.40 10.59
N PHE A 621 29.21 23.92 9.44
CA PHE A 621 29.79 24.15 8.12
C PHE A 621 28.92 25.16 7.35
N ARG A 622 29.52 26.25 6.85
CA ARG A 622 28.84 27.33 6.09
C ARG A 622 29.74 27.91 4.98
N PRO A 623 29.43 27.68 3.69
CA PRO A 623 28.56 26.62 3.16
C PRO A 623 29.26 25.25 3.16
N VAL A 624 28.46 24.18 3.12
CA VAL A 624 28.93 22.80 2.94
C VAL A 624 29.32 22.56 1.49
N GLN A 625 30.43 21.84 1.28
CA GLN A 625 30.92 21.43 -0.05
C GLN A 625 30.83 19.90 -0.21
N GLU A 626 30.83 19.41 -1.45
CA GLU A 626 30.82 17.96 -1.72
C GLU A 626 31.98 17.22 -1.04
N SER A 627 33.15 17.87 -0.99
CA SER A 627 34.36 17.38 -0.31
C SER A 627 34.20 17.22 1.20
N ASP A 628 33.20 17.86 1.82
CA ASP A 628 32.92 17.70 3.26
C ASP A 628 32.17 16.38 3.56
N SER A 629 31.82 15.58 2.55
CA SER A 629 31.31 14.21 2.74
C SER A 629 32.36 13.32 3.39
N GLY A 630 31.99 12.66 4.49
CA GLY A 630 32.95 11.89 5.27
C GLY A 630 32.41 11.40 6.60
N VAL A 631 33.30 10.88 7.44
CA VAL A 631 32.99 10.47 8.81
C VAL A 631 33.43 11.57 9.76
N VAL A 632 32.46 12.18 10.43
CA VAL A 632 32.72 13.15 11.51
C VAL A 632 32.77 12.39 12.83
N ARG A 633 33.82 12.64 13.62
CA ARG A 633 34.06 12.02 14.91
C ARG A 633 34.04 13.09 16.00
N CYS A 634 33.31 12.79 17.06
CA CYS A 634 33.28 13.50 18.33
C CYS A 634 34.00 12.63 19.38
N GLU A 635 35.02 13.15 20.05
CA GLU A 635 35.83 12.40 21.02
C GLU A 635 36.06 13.22 22.31
N LEU A 636 35.98 12.56 23.47
CA LEU A 636 36.30 13.17 24.76
C LEU A 636 37.81 13.24 24.95
N ALA A 637 38.37 14.45 25.00
CA ALA A 637 39.81 14.64 24.95
C ALA A 637 40.51 14.64 26.31
N ASN A 638 39.76 14.81 27.41
CA ASN A 638 40.30 14.91 28.77
C ASN A 638 39.86 13.75 29.68
N THR A 639 39.53 12.59 29.11
CA THR A 639 39.13 11.39 29.85
C THR A 639 40.00 10.19 29.48
N GLU A 640 40.40 9.37 30.44
CA GLU A 640 41.20 8.14 30.20
C GLU A 640 40.46 7.08 29.37
N ALA A 641 39.13 7.20 29.23
CA ALA A 641 38.25 6.18 28.68
C ALA A 641 38.11 6.14 27.13
N GLN A 642 38.86 6.94 26.37
CA GLN A 642 38.81 6.97 24.88
C GLN A 642 37.39 6.94 24.28
N VAL A 643 36.43 7.64 24.89
CA VAL A 643 35.03 7.64 24.45
C VAL A 643 34.91 8.49 23.19
N ARG A 644 34.50 7.87 22.08
CA ARG A 644 34.31 8.51 20.78
C ARG A 644 33.06 7.98 20.10
N LEU A 645 32.39 8.84 19.35
CA LEU A 645 31.28 8.48 18.48
C LEU A 645 31.51 9.05 17.08
N GLU A 646 31.06 8.31 16.07
CA GLU A 646 31.23 8.66 14.66
C GLU A 646 29.88 8.79 13.96
N ARG A 647 29.78 9.75 13.06
CA ARG A 647 28.61 9.95 12.19
C ARG A 647 29.07 10.18 10.76
N THR A 648 28.58 9.36 9.86
CA THR A 648 28.75 9.59 8.42
C THR A 648 27.86 10.74 7.96
N ILE A 649 28.45 11.70 7.27
CA ILE A 649 27.77 12.82 6.60
C ILE A 649 27.91 12.62 5.09
N ASN A 650 26.79 12.59 4.39
CA ASN A 650 26.75 12.53 2.94
C ASN A 650 26.21 13.86 2.41
N VAL A 651 27.05 14.61 1.71
CA VAL A 651 26.65 15.87 1.08
C VAL A 651 26.03 15.55 -0.28
N LEU A 652 24.80 16.00 -0.47
CA LEU A 652 24.02 15.74 -1.67
C LEU A 652 24.34 16.77 -2.75
N VAL A 653 24.53 16.28 -3.97
CA VAL A 653 24.70 17.11 -5.16
C VAL A 653 23.47 16.90 -6.03
N PRO A 654 22.60 17.93 -6.20
CA PRO A 654 21.40 17.84 -7.04
C PRO A 654 21.71 17.34 -8.45
N PRO A 655 20.74 16.69 -9.13
CA PRO A 655 20.98 16.17 -10.45
C PRO A 655 21.12 17.32 -11.44
N SER A 656 22.07 17.21 -12.36
CA SER A 656 22.25 18.13 -13.47
C SER A 656 22.50 17.35 -14.76
N ILE A 657 21.75 17.65 -15.81
CA ILE A 657 21.95 17.03 -17.12
C ILE A 657 23.15 17.72 -17.77
N SER A 658 24.30 17.04 -17.71
CA SER A 658 25.58 17.52 -18.27
C SER A 658 25.63 17.43 -19.79
N TYR A 659 24.87 16.50 -20.39
CA TYR A 659 24.81 16.32 -21.83
C TYR A 659 23.46 15.72 -22.23
N ILE A 660 22.94 16.17 -23.36
CA ILE A 660 21.81 15.54 -24.07
C ILE A 660 22.12 15.58 -25.56
N THR A 661 21.72 14.55 -26.30
CA THR A 661 21.77 14.57 -27.77
C THR A 661 21.06 15.83 -28.29
N ALA A 662 21.70 16.56 -29.21
CA ALA A 662 21.09 17.70 -29.88
C ALA A 662 19.95 17.26 -30.82
N ASP A 663 19.10 18.17 -31.27
CA ASP A 663 18.01 17.86 -32.19
C ASP A 663 18.52 17.07 -33.41
N VAL A 664 17.83 15.97 -33.73
CA VAL A 664 18.27 15.01 -34.76
C VAL A 664 17.24 14.91 -35.87
N SER A 665 17.72 14.95 -37.11
CA SER A 665 16.96 14.56 -38.30
C SER A 665 17.39 13.18 -38.77
N VAL A 666 16.45 12.24 -38.85
CA VAL A 666 16.69 10.83 -39.23
C VAL A 666 15.68 10.41 -40.29
N ARG A 667 16.08 9.55 -41.23
CA ARG A 667 15.18 9.02 -42.25
C ARG A 667 14.36 7.87 -41.68
N ALA A 668 13.09 7.76 -42.07
CA ALA A 668 12.25 6.63 -41.69
C ALA A 668 12.87 5.30 -42.13
N GLY A 669 12.88 4.33 -41.23
CA GLY A 669 13.54 3.04 -41.39
C GLY A 669 14.94 2.97 -40.78
N ASP A 670 15.66 4.09 -40.67
CA ASP A 670 17.00 4.14 -40.09
C ASP A 670 16.94 4.10 -38.55
N PRO A 671 17.99 3.59 -37.87
CA PRO A 671 18.07 3.59 -36.42
C PRO A 671 18.49 4.96 -35.87
N ILE A 672 18.01 5.31 -34.67
CA ILE A 672 18.46 6.47 -33.89
C ILE A 672 18.81 6.07 -32.46
N THR A 673 19.76 6.78 -31.86
CA THR A 673 20.15 6.62 -30.45
C THR A 673 20.19 7.99 -29.78
N LEU A 674 19.34 8.17 -28.77
CA LEU A 674 19.35 9.33 -27.89
C LEU A 674 20.18 9.02 -26.67
N GLU A 675 20.99 9.98 -26.26
CA GLU A 675 21.88 9.88 -25.12
C GLU A 675 21.64 11.07 -24.19
N CYS A 676 21.50 10.77 -22.91
CA CYS A 676 21.39 11.74 -21.85
C CYS A 676 22.39 11.38 -20.77
N ARG A 677 23.23 12.32 -20.34
CA ARG A 677 24.17 12.10 -19.23
C ARG A 677 23.88 13.11 -18.14
N ALA A 678 23.55 12.62 -16.96
CA ALA A 678 23.38 13.45 -15.78
C ALA A 678 24.43 13.14 -14.72
N GLN A 679 24.76 14.17 -13.95
CA GLN A 679 25.67 14.12 -12.81
C GLN A 679 24.88 14.46 -11.54
N GLY A 680 25.34 13.92 -10.41
CA GLY A 680 24.77 14.20 -9.10
C GLY A 680 25.20 13.14 -8.10
N ASN A 681 25.04 13.43 -6.82
CA ASN A 681 25.38 12.54 -5.71
C ASN A 681 24.16 12.40 -4.78
N PRO A 682 23.53 11.20 -4.69
CA PRO A 682 23.88 9.96 -5.38
C PRO A 682 23.62 10.02 -6.89
N PRO A 683 24.22 9.13 -7.72
CA PRO A 683 23.99 9.14 -9.17
C PRO A 683 22.50 9.11 -9.52
N PRO A 684 22.00 10.04 -10.37
CA PRO A 684 20.58 10.09 -10.74
C PRO A 684 20.19 8.92 -11.64
N LEU A 685 18.95 8.49 -11.53
CA LEU A 685 18.29 7.60 -12.49
C LEU A 685 17.77 8.42 -13.67
N LEU A 686 17.94 7.89 -14.88
CA LEU A 686 17.58 8.51 -16.14
C LEU A 686 16.38 7.80 -16.78
N MET A 687 15.47 8.59 -17.34
CA MET A 687 14.35 8.12 -18.13
C MET A 687 14.03 9.08 -19.27
N TRP A 688 13.53 8.53 -20.37
CA TRP A 688 13.02 9.29 -21.49
C TRP A 688 11.51 9.30 -21.48
N ILE A 689 10.89 10.43 -21.80
CA ILE A 689 9.44 10.62 -21.82
C ILE A 689 9.02 11.18 -23.16
N ARG A 690 8.01 10.58 -23.78
CA ARG A 690 7.37 11.06 -25.01
C ARG A 690 5.87 10.85 -24.91
N GLN A 691 5.09 11.90 -25.20
CA GLN A 691 3.62 11.85 -25.22
C GLN A 691 2.98 11.21 -23.96
N GLY A 692 3.62 11.38 -22.80
CA GLY A 692 3.17 10.81 -21.53
C GLY A 692 3.61 9.35 -21.27
N GLN A 693 4.30 8.70 -22.21
CA GLN A 693 4.87 7.37 -22.02
C GLN A 693 6.32 7.45 -21.55
N GLU A 694 6.67 6.61 -20.57
CA GLU A 694 7.99 6.57 -19.92
C GLU A 694 8.85 5.41 -20.44
N TYR A 695 10.12 5.69 -20.69
CA TYR A 695 11.15 4.76 -21.15
C TYR A 695 12.35 4.82 -20.18
N PRO A 696 12.35 4.01 -19.11
CA PRO A 696 13.42 4.02 -18.12
C PRO A 696 14.74 3.50 -18.71
N THR A 697 15.82 4.25 -18.52
CA THR A 697 17.17 3.90 -19.02
C THR A 697 18.20 3.74 -17.89
N SER A 698 17.73 3.73 -16.64
CA SER A 698 18.56 3.55 -15.44
C SER A 698 19.74 4.52 -15.43
N TYR A 699 20.99 4.06 -15.40
CA TYR A 699 22.17 4.96 -15.39
C TYR A 699 22.77 5.22 -16.78
N SER A 700 22.32 4.51 -17.82
CA SER A 700 22.91 4.65 -19.16
C SER A 700 22.45 5.93 -19.86
N GLY A 701 21.18 6.31 -19.66
CA GLY A 701 20.56 7.43 -20.37
C GLY A 701 20.43 7.20 -21.88
N ILE A 702 20.70 5.98 -22.36
CA ILE A 702 20.70 5.63 -23.78
C ILE A 702 19.34 5.05 -24.14
N TYR A 703 18.62 5.72 -25.04
CA TYR A 703 17.37 5.25 -25.62
C TYR A 703 17.53 5.05 -27.12
N ARG A 704 17.24 3.84 -27.60
CA ARG A 704 17.50 3.43 -28.98
C ARG A 704 16.21 2.99 -29.66
N ILE A 705 16.00 3.48 -30.88
CA ILE A 705 14.94 3.05 -31.78
C ILE A 705 15.64 2.45 -33.00
N ASP A 706 15.45 1.15 -33.25
CA ASP A 706 16.17 0.43 -34.32
C ASP A 706 15.63 0.72 -35.73
N SER A 707 14.35 1.07 -35.82
CA SER A 707 13.72 1.45 -37.09
C SER A 707 12.72 2.57 -36.82
N VAL A 708 13.10 3.80 -37.17
CA VAL A 708 12.30 4.99 -36.89
C VAL A 708 11.10 5.06 -37.82
N SER A 709 9.90 5.21 -37.26
CA SER A 709 8.66 5.45 -37.99
C SER A 709 8.32 6.94 -38.05
N LYS A 710 7.40 7.32 -38.96
CA LYS A 710 6.90 8.71 -39.04
C LYS A 710 6.26 9.19 -37.74
N ASP A 711 5.67 8.26 -36.98
CA ASP A 711 5.00 8.56 -35.72
C ASP A 711 6.01 8.86 -34.61
N ASP A 712 7.27 8.40 -34.75
CA ASP A 712 8.36 8.61 -33.79
C ASP A 712 8.89 10.04 -33.67
N ARG A 713 8.36 10.92 -34.51
CA ARG A 713 8.64 12.35 -34.50
C ARG A 713 8.13 13.03 -33.23
N GLY A 714 8.87 14.04 -32.78
CA GLY A 714 8.40 14.98 -31.77
C GLY A 714 9.41 15.25 -30.67
N LEU A 715 8.93 15.88 -29.60
CA LEU A 715 9.75 16.29 -28.46
C LEU A 715 9.91 15.14 -27.47
N TYR A 716 11.16 14.76 -27.23
CA TYR A 716 11.54 13.79 -26.22
C TYR A 716 12.12 14.53 -25.02
N LYS A 717 11.72 14.11 -23.82
CA LYS A 717 12.17 14.69 -22.56
C LYS A 717 13.02 13.68 -21.80
N CYS A 718 14.28 14.00 -21.54
CA CYS A 718 15.09 13.27 -20.57
C CYS A 718 14.83 13.81 -19.17
N VAL A 719 14.58 12.94 -18.20
CA VAL A 719 14.45 13.27 -16.78
C VAL A 719 15.53 12.54 -15.99
N ALA A 720 16.29 13.29 -15.20
CA ALA A 720 17.25 12.79 -14.23
C ALA A 720 16.69 12.95 -12.81
N GLU A 721 16.51 11.85 -12.09
CA GLU A 721 15.86 11.80 -10.79
C GLU A 721 16.77 11.23 -9.69
N GLN A 722 16.82 11.90 -8.53
CA GLN A 722 17.44 11.40 -7.30
C GLN A 722 16.40 11.23 -6.20
N GLN A 723 16.45 10.10 -5.49
CA GLN A 723 15.59 9.80 -4.35
C GLN A 723 16.34 10.04 -3.04
N THR A 724 16.40 11.30 -2.60
CA THR A 724 17.11 11.71 -1.37
C THR A 724 16.21 12.53 -0.45
N GLY A 725 15.22 11.90 0.18
CA GLY A 725 14.26 12.55 1.10
C GLY A 725 13.27 13.50 0.43
N LYS A 726 13.76 14.38 -0.46
CA LYS A 726 13.00 15.19 -1.40
C LYS A 726 13.33 14.73 -2.82
N LYS A 727 12.32 14.55 -3.68
CA LYS A 727 12.51 14.21 -5.09
C LYS A 727 13.19 15.40 -5.79
N LEU A 728 14.46 15.25 -6.16
CA LEU A 728 15.21 16.22 -6.94
C LEU A 728 15.23 15.75 -8.40
N THR A 729 14.88 16.65 -9.31
CA THR A 729 14.76 16.34 -10.74
C THR A 729 15.40 17.42 -11.59
N ALA A 730 16.11 17.01 -12.63
CA ALA A 730 16.50 17.86 -13.76
C ALA A 730 15.88 17.30 -15.04
N GLU A 731 15.46 18.18 -15.94
CA GLU A 731 14.90 17.77 -17.23
C GLU A 731 15.51 18.58 -18.38
N ASN A 732 15.64 17.94 -19.53
CA ASN A 732 16.09 18.57 -20.77
C ASN A 732 15.42 17.88 -21.97
N TYR A 733 15.39 18.57 -23.11
CA TYR A 733 14.57 18.17 -24.25
C TYR A 733 15.42 18.02 -25.50
N VAL A 734 15.00 17.10 -26.37
CA VAL A 734 15.52 16.93 -27.73
C VAL A 734 14.34 16.75 -28.68
N ASN A 735 14.40 17.41 -29.82
CA ASN A 735 13.41 17.26 -30.87
C ASN A 735 13.90 16.27 -31.92
N ILE A 736 13.08 15.27 -32.24
CA ILE A 736 13.36 14.31 -33.32
C ILE A 736 12.53 14.69 -34.53
N PHE A 737 13.23 14.90 -35.64
CA PHE A 737 12.69 15.13 -36.96
C PHE A 737 12.81 13.84 -37.79
N VAL A 738 11.71 13.36 -38.34
CA VAL A 738 11.69 12.15 -39.16
C VAL A 738 11.43 12.53 -40.61
N ASP A 739 12.42 12.32 -41.48
CA ASP A 739 12.31 12.45 -42.92
C ASP A 739 11.67 11.18 -43.51
N PHE A 740 10.57 11.33 -44.24
CA PHE A 740 9.90 10.25 -44.95
C PHE A 740 9.50 10.66 -46.36
N ASP A 741 9.39 9.67 -47.24
CA ASP A 741 8.97 9.92 -48.62
C ASP A 741 7.53 10.47 -48.65
N PRO A 742 7.23 11.46 -49.50
CA PRO A 742 5.91 12.06 -49.56
C PRO A 742 4.86 10.99 -49.90
N THR A 743 3.68 11.09 -49.30
CA THR A 743 2.54 10.22 -49.61
C THR A 743 1.30 11.08 -49.85
N VAL A 744 0.44 10.64 -50.77
CA VAL A 744 -0.82 11.34 -51.09
C VAL A 744 -1.94 10.32 -51.08
N ILE A 745 -2.94 10.58 -50.23
CA ILE A 745 -4.18 9.82 -50.14
C ILE A 745 -5.30 10.77 -50.53
N CYS A 746 -6.00 10.46 -51.62
CA CYS A 746 -7.21 11.19 -51.99
C CYS A 746 -8.43 10.45 -51.48
N ASP A 747 -9.29 11.10 -50.71
CA ASP A 747 -10.56 10.50 -50.32
C ASP A 747 -11.38 10.23 -51.58
N GLN A 748 -12.01 9.06 -51.65
CA GLN A 748 -12.92 8.74 -52.74
C GLN A 748 -14.14 9.65 -52.63
N ILE A 749 -14.08 10.77 -53.35
CA ILE A 749 -15.15 11.67 -53.77
C ILE A 749 -16.43 11.57 -52.92
N VAL A 750 -16.60 12.53 -51.99
CA VAL A 750 -17.95 12.95 -51.55
C VAL A 750 -18.55 13.75 -52.71
N VAL A 751 -19.11 13.06 -53.69
CA VAL A 751 -20.10 13.59 -54.61
C VAL A 751 -21.32 12.73 -54.38
N GLU A 752 -21.98 12.97 -53.25
CA GLU A 752 -23.42 12.83 -53.25
C GLU A 752 -23.96 13.90 -54.20
N GLN A 753 -24.14 13.47 -55.44
CA GLN A 753 -25.08 14.02 -56.41
C GLN A 753 -24.91 15.52 -56.69
N VAL A 754 -24.13 15.86 -57.72
CA VAL A 754 -24.41 17.08 -58.50
C VAL A 754 -25.52 16.71 -59.50
N PRO A 755 -26.79 17.07 -59.26
CA PRO A 755 -27.92 16.60 -60.08
C PRO A 755 -28.08 17.46 -61.34
N ASN A 756 -27.43 18.62 -61.41
CA ASN A 756 -27.60 19.62 -62.46
C ASN A 756 -26.25 20.17 -62.92
N ILE A 757 -26.11 20.38 -64.22
CA ILE A 757 -25.09 21.26 -64.81
C ILE A 757 -25.16 22.61 -64.07
N ASN A 758 -24.01 23.17 -63.67
CA ASN A 758 -23.82 24.41 -62.87
C ASN A 758 -23.70 24.28 -61.33
N ALA A 759 -23.41 23.11 -60.75
CA ALA A 759 -23.02 23.03 -59.34
C ALA A 759 -21.49 22.98 -59.17
N ASP A 760 -21.02 23.32 -57.97
CA ASP A 760 -19.61 23.24 -57.60
C ASP A 760 -19.25 21.80 -57.18
N ALA A 761 -18.03 21.35 -57.48
CA ALA A 761 -17.51 20.05 -57.04
C ALA A 761 -16.32 20.26 -56.08
N GLU A 762 -16.29 19.48 -55.00
CA GLU A 762 -15.24 19.54 -53.97
C GLU A 762 -14.42 18.25 -54.01
N ILE A 763 -13.10 18.39 -54.11
CA ILE A 763 -12.13 17.29 -54.10
C ILE A 763 -11.18 17.54 -52.92
N THR A 764 -11.09 16.61 -51.99
CA THR A 764 -10.17 16.69 -50.84
C THR A 764 -9.13 15.58 -50.95
N CYS A 765 -7.85 15.96 -50.91
CA CYS A 765 -6.75 15.02 -50.84
C CYS A 765 -5.84 15.37 -49.65
N LEU A 766 -5.39 14.35 -48.93
CA LEU A 766 -4.47 14.42 -47.80
C LEU A 766 -3.06 14.07 -48.27
N GLY A 767 -2.13 14.99 -48.07
CA GLY A 767 -0.71 14.82 -48.34
C GLY A 767 0.11 14.80 -47.05
N GLU A 768 1.03 13.85 -46.94
CA GLU A 768 2.00 13.82 -45.84
C GLU A 768 3.42 13.89 -46.43
N ALA A 769 4.23 14.84 -45.97
CA ALA A 769 5.64 14.95 -46.32
C ALA A 769 6.39 15.73 -45.24
N TYR A 770 7.64 15.33 -44.95
CA TYR A 770 8.51 16.12 -44.10
C TYR A 770 9.99 15.98 -44.50
N PRO A 771 10.73 17.10 -44.65
CA PRO A 771 10.27 18.50 -44.67
C PRO A 771 9.50 18.82 -45.96
N MET A 772 8.39 19.55 -45.86
CA MET A 772 7.49 19.85 -46.98
C MET A 772 7.95 21.09 -47.77
N ASN A 773 7.83 21.07 -49.10
CA ASN A 773 8.28 22.17 -49.96
C ASN A 773 7.18 22.69 -50.90
N VAL A 774 6.48 21.82 -51.64
CA VAL A 774 5.51 22.26 -52.67
C VAL A 774 4.26 21.39 -52.71
N LEU A 775 3.10 22.03 -52.78
CA LEU A 775 1.80 21.41 -53.05
C LEU A 775 1.20 22.03 -54.33
N LYS A 776 0.93 21.21 -55.36
CA LYS A 776 0.33 21.68 -56.63
C LYS A 776 -0.74 20.72 -57.16
N TRP A 777 -1.74 21.29 -57.83
CA TRP A 777 -2.80 20.55 -58.52
C TRP A 777 -2.58 20.55 -60.04
N GLU A 778 -2.86 19.44 -60.70
CA GLU A 778 -2.81 19.29 -62.16
C GLU A 778 -4.11 18.67 -62.68
N PHE A 779 -4.59 19.13 -63.84
CA PHE A 779 -5.76 18.60 -64.54
C PHE A 779 -5.37 17.98 -65.89
N SER A 780 -5.92 16.82 -66.20
CA SER A 780 -5.84 16.18 -67.52
C SER A 780 -7.22 15.72 -68.00
N GLN A 781 -7.57 16.11 -69.23
CA GLN A 781 -8.88 15.83 -69.83
C GLN A 781 -8.80 14.56 -70.69
N GLY A 782 -9.51 13.50 -70.30
CA GLY A 782 -9.47 12.20 -70.96
C GLY A 782 -8.09 11.52 -70.95
N ASN A 783 -7.86 10.55 -71.85
CA ASN A 783 -6.61 9.78 -71.94
C ASN A 783 -5.45 10.55 -72.62
N THR A 784 -5.42 11.88 -72.48
CA THR A 784 -4.39 12.74 -73.08
C THR A 784 -3.24 12.94 -72.08
N ASN A 785 -1.99 12.84 -72.55
CA ASN A 785 -0.79 13.06 -71.72
C ASN A 785 -0.54 14.55 -71.37
N VAL A 786 -1.48 15.44 -71.69
CA VAL A 786 -1.33 16.89 -71.48
C VAL A 786 -1.89 17.25 -70.11
N ARG A 787 -0.99 17.57 -69.16
CA ARG A 787 -1.35 18.02 -67.82
C ARG A 787 -1.25 19.54 -67.73
N ARG A 788 -2.28 20.18 -67.19
CA ARG A 788 -2.33 21.63 -66.95
C ARG A 788 -2.27 21.90 -65.46
N ALA A 789 -1.34 22.74 -65.02
CA ALA A 789 -1.30 23.19 -63.63
C ALA A 789 -2.56 24.01 -63.30
N ILE A 790 -3.16 23.74 -62.14
CA ILE A 790 -4.31 24.46 -61.62
C ILE A 790 -3.81 25.51 -60.64
N THR A 791 -4.26 26.76 -60.83
CA THR A 791 -4.04 27.87 -59.91
C THR A 791 -5.38 28.35 -59.35
N SER A 792 -5.35 28.87 -58.12
CA SER A 792 -6.55 29.44 -57.48
C SER A 792 -7.00 30.69 -58.25
N GLY A 793 -8.28 30.80 -58.58
CA GLY A 793 -8.88 31.85 -59.43
C GLY A 793 -10.40 31.76 -59.48
N GLU A 794 -11.03 32.26 -60.55
CA GLU A 794 -12.51 32.26 -60.67
C GLU A 794 -13.10 30.86 -60.87
N LYS A 795 -12.39 29.97 -61.59
CA LYS A 795 -12.84 28.59 -61.89
C LYS A 795 -12.48 27.57 -60.82
N TYR A 796 -11.30 27.69 -60.20
CA TYR A 796 -10.77 26.76 -59.22
C TYR A 796 -10.44 27.49 -57.93
N HIS A 797 -10.82 26.94 -56.78
CA HIS A 797 -10.42 27.46 -55.47
C HIS A 797 -9.67 26.38 -54.70
N ILE A 798 -8.43 26.67 -54.32
CA ILE A 798 -7.57 25.74 -53.59
C ILE A 798 -7.47 26.21 -52.13
N ASP A 799 -7.87 25.34 -51.21
CA ASP A 799 -7.72 25.49 -49.77
C ASP A 799 -6.65 24.48 -49.29
N THR A 800 -5.63 24.95 -48.59
CA THR A 800 -4.50 24.14 -48.10
C THR A 800 -4.55 23.91 -46.58
N ASN A 801 -5.61 24.34 -45.90
CA ASN A 801 -5.75 24.26 -44.44
C ASN A 801 -6.76 23.21 -43.96
N VAL A 802 -7.09 22.22 -44.80
CA VAL A 802 -8.06 21.19 -44.45
C VAL A 802 -7.36 20.10 -43.63
N ALA A 803 -7.81 19.87 -42.38
CA ALA A 803 -7.25 18.86 -41.47
C ALA A 803 -5.75 19.02 -41.11
N ALA A 804 -5.29 20.24 -40.85
CA ALA A 804 -3.99 20.46 -40.22
C ALA A 804 -4.09 20.12 -38.72
N ASP A 805 -3.83 18.88 -38.35
CA ASP A 805 -3.60 18.54 -36.95
C ASP A 805 -2.17 18.95 -36.58
N SER A 806 -2.05 19.93 -35.67
CA SER A 806 -0.77 20.57 -35.31
C SER A 806 0.31 19.63 -34.76
N ILE A 807 -0.05 18.37 -34.47
CA ILE A 807 0.80 17.36 -33.84
C ILE A 807 1.35 16.35 -34.86
N ASP A 808 0.68 16.13 -36.01
CA ASP A 808 0.99 14.99 -36.91
C ASP A 808 1.49 15.37 -38.32
N SER A 809 1.66 16.67 -38.65
CA SER A 809 2.17 17.10 -39.96
C SER A 809 1.40 16.53 -41.18
N ARG A 810 0.10 16.28 -41.01
CA ARG A 810 -0.80 15.95 -42.11
C ARG A 810 -1.31 17.25 -42.72
N TYR A 811 -1.18 17.39 -44.03
CA TYR A 811 -1.63 18.57 -44.77
C TYR A 811 -2.71 18.14 -45.75
N GLY A 812 -3.95 18.54 -45.52
CA GLY A 812 -5.02 18.36 -46.50
C GLY A 812 -5.11 19.55 -47.44
N SER A 813 -5.16 19.26 -48.73
CA SER A 813 -5.55 20.23 -49.74
C SER A 813 -6.92 19.87 -50.32
N ARG A 814 -7.79 20.86 -50.32
CA ARG A 814 -9.11 20.83 -50.92
C ARG A 814 -9.13 21.70 -52.17
N LEU A 815 -9.60 21.12 -53.27
CA LEU A 815 -9.84 21.78 -54.54
C LEU A 815 -11.34 21.88 -54.78
N ILE A 816 -11.84 23.10 -54.95
CA ILE A 816 -13.23 23.38 -55.31
C ILE A 816 -13.26 23.83 -56.77
N ILE A 817 -14.03 23.13 -57.59
CA ILE A 817 -14.24 23.43 -59.01
C ILE A 817 -15.61 24.10 -59.11
N LYS A 818 -15.63 25.38 -59.53
CA LYS A 818 -16.87 26.15 -59.61
C LYS A 818 -17.60 25.90 -60.92
N ASN A 819 -18.93 25.85 -60.86
CA ASN A 819 -19.82 25.76 -62.02
C ASN A 819 -19.38 24.68 -63.02
N VAL A 820 -19.43 23.40 -62.62
CA VAL A 820 -18.86 22.28 -63.39
C VAL A 820 -19.53 22.14 -64.76
N GLU A 821 -18.69 22.13 -65.80
CA GLU A 821 -19.06 21.97 -67.21
C GLU A 821 -18.53 20.65 -67.78
N PRO A 822 -19.04 20.16 -68.92
CA PRO A 822 -18.54 18.93 -69.56
C PRO A 822 -17.05 18.93 -69.90
N SER A 823 -16.45 20.11 -70.04
CA SER A 823 -15.00 20.27 -70.25
C SER A 823 -14.15 20.01 -68.99
N ASP A 824 -14.76 20.02 -67.81
CA ASP A 824 -14.07 19.85 -66.52
C ASP A 824 -13.99 18.37 -66.10
N TYR A 825 -14.65 17.47 -66.83
CA TYR A 825 -14.54 16.03 -66.62
C TYR A 825 -13.15 15.53 -67.03
N GLY A 826 -12.48 14.85 -66.10
CA GLY A 826 -11.10 14.44 -66.27
C GLY A 826 -10.45 14.08 -64.94
N ILE A 827 -9.14 13.89 -64.98
CA ILE A 827 -8.34 13.45 -63.84
C ILE A 827 -7.68 14.68 -63.19
N TYR A 828 -7.95 14.86 -61.90
CA TYR A 828 -7.34 15.85 -61.04
C TYR A 828 -6.27 15.17 -60.20
N THR A 829 -5.03 15.64 -60.31
CA THR A 829 -3.87 15.06 -59.63
C THR A 829 -3.31 16.06 -58.63
N LEU A 830 -3.27 15.69 -57.36
CA LEU A 830 -2.51 16.40 -56.34
C LEU A 830 -1.07 15.89 -56.37
N ILE A 831 -0.09 16.79 -56.42
CA ILE A 831 1.34 16.48 -56.33
C ILE A 831 1.90 17.15 -55.09
N VAL A 832 2.52 16.35 -54.23
CA VAL A 832 3.24 16.78 -53.05
C VAL A 832 4.72 16.53 -53.28
N MET A 833 5.53 17.55 -53.02
CA MET A 833 6.98 17.50 -53.16
C MET A 833 7.66 17.97 -51.87
N ASP A 834 8.69 17.25 -51.47
CA ASP A 834 9.53 17.59 -50.33
C ASP A 834 10.69 18.53 -50.73
N GLU A 835 11.50 18.95 -49.76
CA GLU A 835 12.69 19.79 -50.04
C GLU A 835 13.74 19.06 -50.89
N SER A 836 13.79 17.73 -50.82
CA SER A 836 14.70 16.90 -51.62
C SER A 836 14.20 16.58 -53.03
N LYS A 837 13.10 17.22 -53.48
CA LYS A 837 12.48 17.04 -54.81
C LYS A 837 11.91 15.65 -55.09
N ARG A 838 11.75 14.80 -54.08
CA ARG A 838 10.93 13.59 -54.14
C ARG A 838 9.46 14.02 -54.24
N GLN A 839 8.70 13.31 -55.05
CA GLN A 839 7.30 13.64 -55.31
C GLN A 839 6.42 12.42 -55.16
N ALA A 840 5.23 12.63 -54.62
CA ALA A 840 4.13 11.68 -54.69
C ALA A 840 2.91 12.37 -55.27
N SER A 841 2.08 11.58 -55.96
CA SER A 841 0.87 12.09 -56.58
C SER A 841 -0.31 11.17 -56.34
N GLY A 842 -1.41 11.74 -55.89
CA GLY A 842 -2.71 11.08 -55.82
C GLY A 842 -3.64 11.69 -56.86
N TRP A 843 -4.56 10.90 -57.40
CA TRP A 843 -5.47 11.37 -58.43
C TRP A 843 -6.91 10.98 -58.16
N VAL A 844 -7.81 11.83 -58.66
CA VAL A 844 -9.26 11.70 -58.56
C VAL A 844 -9.86 11.98 -59.93
N GLU A 845 -10.74 11.10 -60.41
CA GLU A 845 -11.40 11.27 -61.70
C GLU A 845 -12.82 11.82 -61.52
N LEU A 846 -13.08 13.00 -62.09
CA LEU A 846 -14.40 13.60 -62.15
C LEU A 846 -15.14 13.08 -63.40
N ARG A 847 -16.24 12.35 -63.20
CA ARG A 847 -17.04 11.74 -64.27
C ARG A 847 -18.46 12.32 -64.34
N PRO A 848 -19.09 12.32 -65.53
CA PRO A 848 -20.50 12.67 -65.67
C PRO A 848 -21.41 11.65 -64.99
N SER A 849 -22.45 12.15 -64.31
CA SER A 849 -23.52 11.33 -63.74
C SER A 849 -24.30 10.66 -64.88
N SER A 850 -24.21 9.34 -65.00
CA SER A 850 -24.88 8.58 -66.07
C SER A 850 -26.29 8.17 -65.66
N TYR A 851 -27.25 8.43 -66.55
CA TYR A 851 -28.65 8.02 -66.42
C TYR A 851 -28.77 6.50 -66.23
N ILE A 852 -29.54 6.13 -65.21
CA ILE A 852 -29.87 4.78 -64.71
C ILE A 852 -30.45 3.89 -65.83
N ARG A 853 -29.98 2.65 -66.08
CA ARG A 853 -30.44 1.30 -65.58
C ARG A 853 -30.16 0.24 -66.69
N PRO A 854 -30.52 -1.06 -66.56
CA PRO A 854 -30.19 -2.14 -65.62
C PRO A 854 -29.46 -3.32 -66.32
N PHE A 855 -28.69 -4.16 -65.62
CA PHE A 855 -28.73 -5.65 -65.69
C PHE A 855 -27.45 -6.31 -65.14
N ASN A 856 -27.65 -6.98 -64.00
CA ASN A 856 -27.07 -8.25 -63.53
C ASN A 856 -25.55 -8.49 -63.64
N LYS A 857 -24.89 -8.42 -62.47
CA LYS A 857 -24.09 -9.48 -61.84
C LYS A 857 -23.97 -9.09 -60.36
N ALA A 858 -24.44 -9.86 -59.38
CA ALA A 858 -24.05 -11.24 -59.11
C ALA A 858 -22.52 -11.43 -59.20
N ILE A 859 -21.78 -10.56 -58.53
CA ILE A 859 -20.56 -10.95 -57.83
C ILE A 859 -20.75 -10.44 -56.40
N SER A 860 -21.45 -11.28 -55.65
CA SER A 860 -21.37 -11.27 -54.21
C SER A 860 -19.89 -11.47 -53.82
N ILE A 861 -19.47 -10.92 -52.68
CA ILE A 861 -18.39 -11.50 -51.88
C ILE A 861 -16.99 -11.38 -52.53
N PHE A 862 -16.38 -10.20 -52.44
CA PHE A 862 -14.91 -10.11 -52.40
C PHE A 862 -14.39 -9.26 -51.24
N HIS A 863 -15.24 -8.43 -50.63
CA HIS A 863 -14.96 -7.75 -49.36
C HIS A 863 -15.11 -8.64 -48.12
N PHE A 864 -15.63 -9.87 -48.25
CA PHE A 864 -15.70 -10.82 -47.14
C PHE A 864 -14.44 -11.70 -47.02
N TYR A 865 -13.59 -11.77 -48.05
CA TYR A 865 -12.37 -12.60 -48.06
C TYR A 865 -11.13 -11.89 -47.52
N SER A 866 -11.12 -10.56 -47.40
CA SER A 866 -10.00 -9.83 -46.77
C SER A 866 -10.01 -9.96 -45.23
N TYR A 867 -11.18 -10.00 -44.61
CA TYR A 867 -11.30 -10.21 -43.16
C TYR A 867 -11.11 -11.69 -42.76
N PHE A 868 -11.42 -12.63 -43.65
CA PHE A 868 -11.22 -14.06 -43.39
C PHE A 868 -9.74 -14.48 -43.43
N PHE A 869 -8.89 -13.80 -44.21
CA PHE A 869 -7.45 -14.10 -44.26
C PHE A 869 -6.69 -13.60 -43.02
N ILE A 870 -7.11 -12.46 -42.45
CA ILE A 870 -6.54 -11.93 -41.20
C ILE A 870 -7.00 -12.77 -40.00
N PHE A 871 -8.22 -13.29 -40.03
CA PHE A 871 -8.73 -14.21 -39.01
C PHE A 871 -8.07 -15.60 -39.09
N LEU A 872 -7.68 -16.06 -40.29
CA LEU A 872 -6.94 -17.33 -40.44
C LEU A 872 -5.49 -17.21 -39.96
N CYS A 873 -4.82 -16.07 -40.13
CA CYS A 873 -3.46 -15.86 -39.60
C CYS A 873 -3.43 -15.80 -38.07
N LEU A 874 -4.45 -15.21 -37.43
CA LEU A 874 -4.56 -15.19 -35.96
C LEU A 874 -4.93 -16.57 -35.36
N ILE A 875 -5.60 -17.44 -36.12
CA ILE A 875 -5.94 -18.80 -35.67
C ILE A 875 -4.76 -19.78 -35.84
N VAL A 876 -3.85 -19.56 -36.79
CA VAL A 876 -2.65 -20.40 -36.95
C VAL A 876 -1.62 -20.15 -35.83
N ASP A 877 -1.52 -18.92 -35.31
CA ASP A 877 -0.69 -18.63 -34.13
C ASP A 877 -1.30 -19.15 -32.81
N ILE A 878 -2.63 -19.33 -32.73
CA ILE A 878 -3.31 -19.89 -31.54
C ILE A 878 -3.34 -21.44 -31.57
N LEU A 879 -3.14 -22.08 -32.73
CA LEU A 879 -3.09 -23.55 -32.86
C LEU A 879 -1.67 -24.16 -32.87
N LEU A 880 -0.62 -23.34 -32.80
CA LEU A 880 0.78 -23.77 -32.66
C LEU A 880 1.38 -23.48 -31.28
N GLN A 881 0.55 -23.11 -30.29
CA GLN A 881 0.95 -22.86 -28.89
C GLN A 881 0.19 -23.76 -27.91
#